data_AF-A0A949YD06-F1
#
_entry.id   AF-A0A949YD06-F1
#
_cell.length_a   1.000
_cell.length_b   1.000
_cell.length_c   1.000
_cell.angle_alpha   90.00
_cell.angle_beta   90.00
_cell.angle_gamma   90.00
#
_symmetry.space_group_name_H-M   'P 1'
#
loop_
_entity.id
_entity.type
_entity.pdbx_description
1 polymer ?
#
loop_
_entity_poly.entity_id
_entity_poly.type
_entity_poly.pdbx_seq_one_letter_code
_entity_poly.pdbx_strand_id
1 'polypeptide(L)'
;MSAGSERKPDDPENQTPPNPESGSPRRSEAEADSSRQSEVKGESPSQGPPAGDADLSRRSEAEAEASGATEGLPPNQPLPPGAEMLRQASGSSMDSFSDEAADLSLLVAEHFQRRYAHFEVEIDSDGKPVELGRGAMGITYKASDTTLRRPVALKVISSRLLHNESLKNRFLREARAAASLRHPFVASIYYLGSTEASYFYAMELIEGQTLEAFIAQHGPLDAKLALEITAQIASALAAAHEAGLVHRDIKPANIILTRDSHGQLTAKVIDFGLVKFATGDIEESSASEPGIFLGTPRYASPEQISCGPVDIRSDLYSVGVTLWQMLTKSAPFIGTPSEVAAQHLQAPLPISKLKYFPQPMVALLTHLLEKDPKDRPQTPEDLLAIVRATQRSLAGHRVAQTSVPVPATRRKRHLLGKSYLIGGGVALVLAGVLGAYFFFHPGMPAAGGGEKSVAVLPFDNVGGDKQNDYLSDGLTTEVIFQLSKIADLRVISRDSVLGYKAAPGVPRKSLHEIGRELNVQTVLESSVQRLDQEIKIIAVLYDARTGKRLWGAAYNREMRDLFAIQTDVAENLASALQVRLSPNERDEIQQKPTDNVTAYDLFLQGRAYYLLRHKDDNEKAVELYRQALELDPKFSLAYVGLANAYIDRNVRFGEEAFWVDSAIDLGNRAVSIDPAQARAYVVLSRAYVWKSLFDQAGEAINKALRLAPNDAEVNFRAASQRLGSSVDFEAYSMLRKSYSLDPNDPRKAYLLAYICAVIGENDLREKWMQKTLQLESDPDRRKMLECELLAQRRDYQKAFNELKDLPPDAVAYNPSALDLRVECAERLSDWPFVIQVTQAKANTDAWAQFHSALAYHLSGDATRASAEATKLQAQAKSLLSIHPTDRDAIYYLAVSDRILGLRDEANELLRKLFPKSISVLPNAVNLLRDDPSLDVFKQDSSFQELMASFDKKDAETRARIAEIERSFPH
;
A
#
# COMPACT_ATOMS: atom_id res chain seq x y z
N MET A 1 -45.48 48.03 21.14
CA MET A 1 -46.79 48.66 20.82
C MET A 1 -47.45 47.81 19.74
N SER A 2 -48.79 47.70 19.78
CA SER A 2 -49.74 47.20 18.74
C SER A 2 -49.20 46.21 17.67
N ALA A 3 -49.59 44.93 17.67
CA ALA A 3 -50.86 44.37 17.15
C ALA A 3 -50.98 44.43 15.60
N GLY A 4 -51.52 43.43 14.88
CA GLY A 4 -52.06 42.12 15.27
C GLY A 4 -53.30 41.73 14.43
N SER A 5 -53.33 40.53 13.83
CA SER A 5 -54.53 39.95 13.18
C SER A 5 -54.32 38.47 12.84
N GLU A 6 -55.35 37.64 13.06
CA GLU A 6 -55.39 36.21 12.73
C GLU A 6 -56.32 35.96 11.51
N ARG A 7 -56.28 34.76 10.91
CA ARG A 7 -57.47 34.15 10.29
C ARG A 7 -57.42 32.62 10.18
N LYS A 8 -58.50 32.02 10.66
CA LYS A 8 -59.07 30.66 10.46
C LYS A 8 -60.56 30.89 10.04
N PRO A 9 -61.48 29.90 9.95
CA PRO A 9 -61.40 28.44 10.14
C PRO A 9 -61.34 27.69 8.78
N ASP A 10 -62.17 26.75 8.27
CA ASP A 10 -63.46 26.10 8.60
C ASP A 10 -63.53 24.66 7.99
N ASP A 11 -64.49 23.85 8.44
CA ASP A 11 -64.76 22.43 8.07
C ASP A 11 -66.29 22.16 8.12
N PRO A 12 -66.87 21.20 7.36
CA PRO A 12 -68.11 20.55 7.84
C PRO A 12 -68.30 19.05 7.50
N GLU A 13 -69.14 18.39 8.30
CA GLU A 13 -69.33 16.92 8.34
C GLU A 13 -70.44 16.33 7.42
N ASN A 14 -70.21 15.10 6.93
CA ASN A 14 -71.06 13.88 7.05
C ASN A 14 -72.58 13.87 6.70
N GLN A 15 -73.05 12.94 5.84
CA GLN A 15 -74.13 11.96 6.17
C GLN A 15 -74.55 10.91 5.08
N THR A 16 -74.35 9.62 5.41
CA THR A 16 -75.24 8.42 5.22
C THR A 16 -75.40 7.63 3.88
N PRO A 17 -75.83 6.34 3.91
CA PRO A 17 -75.69 5.32 2.84
C PRO A 17 -77.04 4.72 2.32
N PRO A 18 -77.07 3.58 1.59
CA PRO A 18 -77.20 2.26 2.25
C PRO A 18 -76.48 1.06 1.57
N ASN A 19 -76.64 -0.13 2.19
CA ASN A 19 -76.22 -1.51 1.79
C ASN A 19 -77.52 -2.40 1.84
N PRO A 20 -77.58 -3.76 1.72
CA PRO A 20 -76.56 -4.79 1.46
C PRO A 20 -77.04 -5.93 0.48
N GLU A 21 -76.59 -7.18 0.74
CA GLU A 21 -77.01 -8.51 0.22
C GLU A 21 -76.37 -9.07 -1.07
N SER A 22 -76.31 -10.40 -1.29
CA SER A 22 -75.96 -11.57 -0.42
C SER A 22 -75.76 -12.81 -1.31
N GLY A 23 -75.03 -13.87 -0.89
CA GLY A 23 -75.04 -15.14 -1.65
C GLY A 23 -73.91 -16.16 -1.42
N SER A 24 -74.27 -17.37 -1.00
CA SER A 24 -73.53 -18.65 -1.07
C SER A 24 -74.60 -19.78 -0.96
N PRO A 25 -74.33 -21.11 -0.88
CA PRO A 25 -73.13 -21.94 -1.17
C PRO A 25 -73.44 -23.30 -1.92
N ARG A 26 -72.43 -24.19 -2.02
CA ARG A 26 -72.50 -25.70 -2.03
C ARG A 26 -72.98 -26.53 -3.26
N ARG A 27 -72.37 -27.75 -3.35
CA ARG A 27 -72.80 -29.01 -4.03
C ARG A 27 -72.79 -29.03 -5.58
N SER A 28 -72.72 -30.19 -6.29
CA SER A 28 -72.18 -31.56 -6.04
C SER A 28 -72.21 -32.38 -7.37
N GLU A 29 -71.56 -33.56 -7.42
CA GLU A 29 -71.72 -34.62 -8.47
C GLU A 29 -71.19 -34.26 -9.90
N ALA A 30 -70.85 -35.18 -10.82
CA ALA A 30 -70.40 -36.59 -10.75
C ALA A 30 -69.79 -37.03 -12.12
N GLU A 31 -69.23 -38.24 -12.20
CA GLU A 31 -68.82 -39.00 -13.42
C GLU A 31 -67.67 -38.42 -14.30
N ALA A 32 -66.80 -39.19 -14.98
CA ALA A 32 -66.28 -40.57 -14.86
C ALA A 32 -65.00 -40.64 -15.76
N ASP A 33 -64.18 -41.69 -15.94
CA ASP A 33 -64.11 -43.10 -15.47
C ASP A 33 -62.62 -43.59 -15.59
N SER A 34 -62.30 -44.81 -15.10
CA SER A 34 -61.25 -45.72 -15.62
C SER A 34 -59.76 -45.34 -15.48
N SER A 35 -58.83 -46.21 -15.03
CA SER A 35 -58.89 -47.60 -14.52
C SER A 35 -57.56 -48.01 -13.86
N ARG A 36 -57.58 -49.07 -13.01
CA ARG A 36 -56.42 -49.85 -12.44
C ARG A 36 -55.60 -49.11 -11.36
N GLN A 37 -55.50 -49.52 -10.08
CA GLN A 37 -55.62 -50.84 -9.39
C GLN A 37 -54.59 -51.90 -9.83
N SER A 38 -54.06 -52.79 -8.97
CA SER A 38 -54.28 -53.10 -7.54
C SER A 38 -53.14 -54.02 -7.02
N GLU A 39 -52.94 -54.46 -5.75
CA GLU A 39 -53.18 -54.07 -4.33
C GLU A 39 -52.26 -55.05 -3.49
N VAL A 40 -52.20 -55.22 -2.15
CA VAL A 40 -53.05 -54.89 -0.97
C VAL A 40 -52.16 -54.76 0.31
N LYS A 41 -52.71 -54.84 1.54
CA LYS A 41 -52.01 -54.79 2.86
C LYS A 41 -51.75 -56.19 3.47
N GLY A 42 -50.98 -56.27 4.55
CA GLY A 42 -50.88 -57.47 5.44
C GLY A 42 -50.42 -57.09 6.86
N GLU A 43 -50.95 -57.78 7.89
CA GLU A 43 -50.93 -57.34 9.30
C GLU A 43 -49.84 -58.01 10.18
N SER A 44 -49.60 -57.42 11.36
CA SER A 44 -48.87 -57.99 12.51
C SER A 44 -49.69 -59.11 13.21
N PRO A 45 -49.25 -59.80 14.30
CA PRO A 45 -48.02 -59.64 15.10
C PRO A 45 -47.34 -60.96 15.61
N SER A 46 -46.32 -60.76 16.47
CA SER A 46 -45.99 -61.56 17.68
C SER A 46 -44.92 -62.67 17.63
N GLN A 47 -44.49 -63.01 18.86
CA GLN A 47 -43.50 -64.01 19.30
C GLN A 47 -42.03 -63.62 19.14
N GLY A 48 -41.17 -64.23 19.96
CA GLY A 48 -39.88 -63.67 20.39
C GLY A 48 -38.69 -64.65 20.34
N PRO A 49 -37.60 -64.36 21.09
CA PRO A 49 -36.29 -65.06 21.03
C PRO A 49 -36.34 -66.44 21.75
N PRO A 50 -35.28 -67.31 21.77
CA PRO A 50 -33.85 -66.92 21.70
C PRO A 50 -32.79 -67.92 21.13
N ALA A 51 -31.52 -67.48 21.23
CA ALA A 51 -30.30 -68.27 21.52
C ALA A 51 -29.63 -69.14 20.42
N GLY A 52 -28.35 -69.48 20.66
CA GLY A 52 -27.47 -70.26 19.76
C GLY A 52 -26.46 -69.36 19.01
N ASP A 53 -25.41 -68.81 19.63
CA ASP A 53 -24.14 -69.43 20.06
C ASP A 53 -23.22 -69.98 18.95
N ALA A 54 -21.91 -69.74 19.15
CA ALA A 54 -20.74 -70.45 18.60
C ALA A 54 -20.45 -70.39 17.08
N ASP A 55 -19.22 -70.59 16.59
CA ASP A 55 -17.85 -70.36 17.11
C ASP A 55 -16.85 -70.56 15.92
N LEU A 56 -15.56 -70.25 16.10
CA LEU A 56 -14.40 -70.59 15.26
C LEU A 56 -14.37 -70.00 13.82
N SER A 57 -13.50 -69.08 13.41
CA SER A 57 -12.05 -68.84 13.59
C SER A 57 -11.11 -69.53 12.57
N ARG A 58 -10.03 -68.80 12.25
CA ARG A 58 -8.72 -69.21 11.64
C ARG A 58 -8.52 -69.13 10.11
N ARG A 59 -7.66 -68.15 9.77
CA ARG A 59 -6.44 -68.24 8.93
C ARG A 59 -6.56 -68.54 7.43
N SER A 60 -6.05 -67.60 6.64
CA SER A 60 -4.78 -67.79 5.90
C SER A 60 -4.08 -66.43 5.70
N GLU A 61 -2.79 -66.45 5.41
CA GLU A 61 -1.92 -65.25 5.29
C GLU A 61 -1.54 -65.03 3.82
N ALA A 62 -1.56 -63.78 3.33
CA ALA A 62 -0.77 -63.32 2.19
C ALA A 62 -0.73 -61.77 2.13
N GLU A 63 0.45 -61.25 1.80
CA GLU A 63 0.87 -59.85 1.80
C GLU A 63 0.18 -58.98 0.72
N ALA A 64 -0.16 -57.71 1.05
CA ALA A 64 0.04 -56.54 0.17
C ALA A 64 -0.27 -55.19 0.88
N GLU A 65 0.56 -54.19 0.57
CA GLU A 65 0.32 -52.72 0.55
C GLU A 65 -0.44 -52.00 1.69
N ALA A 66 0.25 -51.07 2.35
CA ALA A 66 -0.30 -50.24 3.42
C ALA A 66 -1.01 -48.97 2.90
N SER A 67 -2.35 -48.99 2.90
CA SER A 67 -3.20 -47.80 2.73
C SER A 67 -3.90 -47.46 4.04
N GLY A 68 -3.34 -46.50 4.80
CA GLY A 68 -3.90 -46.03 6.07
C GLY A 68 -4.96 -44.96 5.87
N ALA A 69 -6.24 -45.35 5.82
CA ALA A 69 -7.35 -44.44 5.61
C ALA A 69 -7.67 -43.58 6.86
N THR A 70 -8.19 -42.38 6.62
CA THR A 70 -8.71 -41.48 7.66
C THR A 70 -10.07 -41.97 8.21
N GLU A 71 -10.16 -42.25 9.51
CA GLU A 71 -11.46 -42.42 10.17
C GLU A 71 -12.16 -41.06 10.32
N GLY A 72 -13.20 -40.82 9.51
CA GLY A 72 -14.11 -39.69 9.67
C GLY A 72 -15.20 -39.99 10.70
N LEU A 73 -15.56 -39.00 11.52
CA LEU A 73 -16.68 -39.10 12.47
C LEU A 73 -18.02 -39.33 11.73
N PRO A 74 -18.93 -40.17 12.28
CA PRO A 74 -20.20 -40.48 11.63
C PRO A 74 -21.17 -39.28 11.66
N PRO A 75 -21.83 -38.95 10.53
CA PRO A 75 -22.70 -37.79 10.44
C PRO A 75 -24.09 -38.09 11.03
N ASN A 76 -24.31 -37.73 12.31
CA ASN A 76 -25.59 -37.23 12.87
C ASN A 76 -25.52 -37.04 14.39
N GLN A 77 -24.80 -36.01 14.84
CA GLN A 77 -25.04 -35.36 16.13
C GLN A 77 -25.19 -33.85 15.92
N PRO A 78 -26.11 -33.16 16.62
CA PRO A 78 -26.21 -31.72 16.54
C PRO A 78 -24.96 -31.08 17.17
N LEU A 79 -24.32 -30.17 16.43
CA LEU A 79 -23.15 -29.45 16.93
C LEU A 79 -23.57 -28.40 17.99
N PRO A 80 -22.71 -28.06 18.97
CA PRO A 80 -22.95 -26.95 19.87
C PRO A 80 -23.00 -25.59 19.12
N PRO A 81 -23.74 -24.58 19.60
CA PRO A 81 -24.01 -23.34 18.85
C PRO A 81 -22.80 -22.58 18.30
N GLY A 82 -21.61 -22.71 18.90
CA GLY A 82 -20.40 -22.04 18.42
C GLY A 82 -19.86 -22.57 17.08
N ALA A 83 -20.14 -23.83 16.71
CA ALA A 83 -19.61 -24.43 15.48
C ALA A 83 -20.27 -23.88 14.21
N GLU A 84 -21.51 -23.39 14.31
CA GLU A 84 -22.27 -22.85 13.17
C GLU A 84 -21.93 -21.38 12.91
N MET A 85 -21.61 -20.60 13.96
CA MET A 85 -21.07 -19.24 13.85
C MET A 85 -19.74 -19.20 13.09
N LEU A 86 -18.84 -20.16 13.35
CA LEU A 86 -17.53 -20.27 12.68
C LEU A 86 -17.63 -20.47 11.15
N ARG A 87 -18.79 -20.89 10.64
CA ARG A 87 -19.07 -21.01 9.20
C ARG A 87 -19.57 -19.72 8.54
N GLN A 88 -19.95 -18.70 9.32
CA GLN A 88 -20.41 -17.41 8.81
C GLN A 88 -19.28 -16.37 8.78
N ALA A 89 -18.35 -16.44 9.74
CA ALA A 89 -17.18 -15.55 9.82
C ALA A 89 -16.26 -15.59 8.57
N SER A 90 -16.33 -16.65 7.75
CA SER A 90 -15.59 -16.75 6.49
C SER A 90 -16.21 -15.99 5.30
N GLY A 91 -17.06 -14.99 5.54
CA GLY A 91 -17.80 -14.29 4.46
C GLY A 91 -18.46 -12.95 4.81
N SER A 92 -18.11 -12.29 5.92
CA SER A 92 -18.69 -11.01 6.35
C SER A 92 -17.73 -9.82 6.22
N SER A 93 -18.28 -8.66 5.89
CA SER A 93 -17.56 -7.41 5.57
C SER A 93 -16.81 -6.79 6.75
N MET A 94 -15.56 -6.35 6.51
CA MET A 94 -14.74 -5.58 7.46
C MET A 94 -15.22 -4.13 7.60
N ASP A 95 -15.21 -3.58 8.81
CA ASP A 95 -15.73 -2.22 9.08
C ASP A 95 -14.64 -1.21 9.55
N SER A 96 -14.23 -0.39 8.57
CA SER A 96 -13.71 0.99 8.66
C SER A 96 -12.42 1.35 9.45
N PHE A 97 -12.01 0.64 10.50
CA PHE A 97 -10.89 1.08 11.38
C PHE A 97 -9.79 0.05 11.72
N SER A 98 -10.01 -1.25 11.56
CA SER A 98 -9.01 -2.31 11.85
C SER A 98 -7.69 -2.17 11.10
N ASP A 99 -7.76 -1.64 9.88
CA ASP A 99 -6.75 -1.90 8.85
C ASP A 99 -5.40 -1.23 9.15
N GLU A 100 -5.37 -0.13 9.91
CA GLU A 100 -4.12 0.58 10.25
C GLU A 100 -3.36 -0.02 11.44
N ALA A 101 -3.95 -1.01 12.13
CA ALA A 101 -3.27 -1.86 13.10
C ALA A 101 -2.90 -3.23 12.49
N ALA A 102 -3.77 -3.77 11.62
CA ALA A 102 -3.46 -4.93 10.77
C ALA A 102 -2.38 -4.63 9.70
N ASP A 103 -2.16 -3.36 9.34
CA ASP A 103 -1.04 -2.86 8.51
C ASP A 103 0.35 -3.32 9.01
N LEU A 104 0.48 -3.79 10.27
CA LEU A 104 1.72 -4.29 10.87
C LEU A 104 1.89 -5.82 10.82
N SER A 105 0.87 -6.59 10.43
CA SER A 105 0.90 -8.07 10.45
C SER A 105 1.15 -8.76 9.11
N LEU A 106 1.23 -8.00 8.02
CA LEU A 106 1.41 -8.53 6.66
C LEU A 106 2.71 -8.01 6.03
N LEU A 107 3.85 -8.51 6.52
CA LEU A 107 5.19 -8.13 6.02
C LEU A 107 5.94 -9.30 5.39
N VAL A 108 6.60 -8.99 4.26
CA VAL A 108 6.91 -9.92 3.17
C VAL A 108 8.37 -10.36 3.22
N ALA A 109 8.68 -11.47 2.54
CA ALA A 109 9.88 -11.53 1.70
C ALA A 109 9.73 -12.54 0.54
N GLU A 110 10.56 -12.43 -0.49
CA GLU A 110 10.87 -13.52 -1.44
C GLU A 110 12.35 -13.89 -1.31
N HIS A 111 12.71 -15.14 -1.57
CA HIS A 111 14.05 -15.67 -1.33
C HIS A 111 15.12 -15.16 -2.31
N PHE A 112 16.20 -14.60 -1.74
CA PHE A 112 17.53 -14.66 -2.34
C PHE A 112 18.23 -15.97 -1.90
N GLN A 113 18.83 -16.71 -2.83
CA GLN A 113 19.73 -17.84 -2.53
C GLN A 113 21.15 -17.50 -3.00
N ARG A 114 22.18 -17.76 -2.17
CA ARG A 114 23.56 -17.42 -2.53
C ARG A 114 24.14 -18.28 -3.67
N ARG A 115 23.61 -19.48 -3.92
CA ARG A 115 24.13 -20.41 -4.93
C ARG A 115 23.01 -21.11 -5.70
N TYR A 116 23.11 -21.10 -7.02
CA TYR A 116 22.19 -21.78 -7.95
C TYR A 116 23.00 -22.78 -8.78
N ALA A 117 22.89 -24.07 -8.46
CA ALA A 117 23.79 -25.12 -8.94
C ALA A 117 25.28 -24.75 -8.78
N HIS A 118 26.02 -24.54 -9.87
CA HIS A 118 27.44 -24.16 -9.84
C HIS A 118 27.68 -22.65 -10.01
N PHE A 119 26.64 -21.81 -10.00
CA PHE A 119 26.78 -20.35 -9.98
C PHE A 119 26.66 -19.85 -8.54
N GLU A 120 27.65 -19.09 -8.08
CA GLU A 120 27.60 -18.37 -6.78
C GLU A 120 27.36 -16.89 -7.04
N VAL A 121 26.37 -16.31 -6.38
CA VAL A 121 26.04 -14.87 -6.51
C VAL A 121 27.09 -14.03 -5.81
N GLU A 122 27.53 -12.97 -6.49
CA GLU A 122 28.48 -12.01 -5.96
C GLU A 122 27.83 -11.16 -4.87
N ILE A 123 28.57 -10.94 -3.78
CA ILE A 123 28.12 -10.23 -2.58
C ILE A 123 28.96 -8.96 -2.44
N ASP A 124 28.33 -7.85 -2.05
CA ASP A 124 28.99 -6.56 -1.84
C ASP A 124 29.71 -6.45 -0.48
N SER A 125 30.24 -5.25 -0.18
CA SER A 125 30.93 -4.92 1.06
C SER A 125 30.08 -5.07 2.32
N ASP A 126 28.76 -4.97 2.18
CA ASP A 126 27.79 -4.89 3.27
C ASP A 126 27.01 -6.20 3.46
N GLY A 127 27.35 -7.22 2.66
CA GLY A 127 26.78 -8.57 2.73
C GLY A 127 25.53 -8.78 1.88
N LYS A 128 25.13 -7.80 1.05
CA LYS A 128 23.96 -7.88 0.17
C LYS A 128 24.35 -8.42 -1.22
N PRO A 129 23.44 -9.09 -1.95
CA PRO A 129 23.71 -9.55 -3.31
C PRO A 129 23.87 -8.40 -4.30
N VAL A 130 24.80 -8.53 -5.24
CA VAL A 130 24.99 -7.58 -6.34
C VAL A 130 23.87 -7.79 -7.38
N GLU A 131 22.74 -7.13 -7.17
CA GLU A 131 21.64 -7.07 -8.14
C GLU A 131 22.02 -6.20 -9.36
N LEU A 132 21.84 -6.78 -10.55
CA LEU A 132 22.00 -6.09 -11.84
C LEU A 132 20.69 -5.52 -12.37
N GLY A 133 19.55 -6.02 -11.87
CA GLY A 133 18.22 -5.53 -12.22
C GLY A 133 17.11 -6.44 -11.70
N ARG A 134 15.99 -5.83 -11.30
CA ARG A 134 14.82 -6.49 -10.76
C ARG A 134 13.60 -6.16 -11.64
N GLY A 135 12.78 -7.15 -11.93
CA GLY A 135 11.59 -6.99 -12.78
C GLY A 135 10.40 -7.78 -12.27
N ALA A 136 9.24 -7.61 -12.91
CA ALA A 136 7.95 -8.19 -12.52
C ALA A 136 7.87 -9.72 -12.44
N MET A 137 8.98 -10.43 -12.72
CA MET A 137 9.06 -11.90 -12.69
C MET A 137 10.21 -12.47 -11.88
N GLY A 138 11.08 -11.62 -11.33
CA GLY A 138 12.29 -12.07 -10.65
C GLY A 138 13.47 -11.10 -10.75
N ILE A 139 14.63 -11.60 -10.34
CA ILE A 139 15.82 -10.80 -10.03
C ILE A 139 17.00 -11.31 -10.86
N THR A 140 17.79 -10.39 -11.41
CA THR A 140 19.03 -10.69 -12.12
C THR A 140 20.21 -10.29 -11.25
N TYR A 141 21.01 -11.27 -10.86
CA TYR A 141 22.19 -11.08 -10.03
C TYR A 141 23.47 -11.13 -10.86
N LYS A 142 24.52 -10.46 -10.39
CA LYS A 142 25.89 -10.74 -10.82
C LYS A 142 26.35 -12.02 -10.11
N ALA A 143 26.87 -12.99 -10.85
CA ALA A 143 27.31 -14.26 -10.28
C ALA A 143 28.60 -14.75 -10.96
N SER A 144 29.29 -15.69 -10.30
CA SER A 144 30.44 -16.41 -10.85
C SER A 144 30.08 -17.86 -11.12
N ASP A 145 30.36 -18.30 -12.35
CA ASP A 145 30.40 -19.70 -12.76
C ASP A 145 31.59 -20.37 -12.04
N THR A 146 31.33 -21.12 -10.96
CA THR A 146 32.40 -21.71 -10.14
C THR A 146 33.15 -22.85 -10.84
N THR A 147 32.61 -23.37 -11.95
CA THR A 147 33.22 -24.41 -12.79
C THR A 147 34.16 -23.80 -13.83
N LEU A 148 33.68 -22.84 -14.62
CA LEU A 148 34.44 -22.19 -15.70
C LEU A 148 35.17 -20.92 -15.27
N ARG A 149 35.01 -20.48 -14.01
CA ARG A 149 35.66 -19.32 -13.37
C ARG A 149 35.49 -18.02 -14.15
N ARG A 150 34.26 -17.74 -14.57
CA ARG A 150 33.87 -16.55 -15.33
C ARG A 150 32.66 -15.86 -14.68
N PRO A 151 32.52 -14.53 -14.82
CA PRO A 151 31.30 -13.85 -14.41
C PRO A 151 30.15 -14.15 -15.38
N VAL A 152 28.92 -14.13 -14.86
CA VAL A 152 27.66 -14.30 -15.58
C VAL A 152 26.59 -13.37 -15.00
N ALA A 153 25.60 -13.01 -15.82
CA ALA A 153 24.34 -12.49 -15.31
C ALA A 153 23.40 -13.68 -15.04
N LEU A 154 22.92 -13.82 -13.81
CA LEU A 154 22.13 -14.95 -13.35
C LEU A 154 20.71 -14.47 -13.05
N LYS A 155 19.76 -14.81 -13.92
CA LYS A 155 18.35 -14.47 -13.72
C LYS A 155 17.62 -15.58 -12.99
N VAL A 156 16.93 -15.22 -11.91
CA VAL A 156 16.14 -16.11 -11.06
C VAL A 156 14.68 -15.70 -11.16
N ILE A 157 13.80 -16.66 -11.46
CA ILE A 157 12.37 -16.48 -11.71
C ILE A 157 11.59 -17.18 -10.59
N SER A 158 10.65 -16.45 -9.97
CA SER A 158 9.82 -16.97 -8.88
C SER A 158 8.90 -18.09 -9.35
N SER A 159 8.91 -19.24 -8.64
CA SER A 159 8.09 -20.41 -8.98
C SER A 159 6.59 -20.13 -8.96
N ARG A 160 6.12 -19.15 -8.16
CA ARG A 160 4.72 -18.70 -8.09
C ARG A 160 4.15 -18.33 -9.47
N LEU A 161 4.99 -17.88 -10.39
CA LEU A 161 4.64 -17.44 -11.74
C LEU A 161 4.53 -18.59 -12.76
N LEU A 162 4.92 -19.81 -12.36
CA LEU A 162 4.92 -21.03 -13.17
C LEU A 162 4.08 -22.13 -12.50
N HIS A 163 3.03 -21.73 -11.76
CA HIS A 163 2.12 -22.58 -10.98
C HIS A 163 1.29 -23.58 -11.81
N ASN A 164 1.30 -23.49 -13.14
CA ASN A 164 0.58 -24.38 -14.06
C ASN A 164 1.58 -25.03 -15.02
N GLU A 165 1.50 -26.36 -15.18
CA GLU A 165 2.39 -27.14 -16.06
C GLU A 165 2.40 -26.65 -17.51
N SER A 166 1.30 -26.10 -18.03
CA SER A 166 1.28 -25.51 -19.38
C SER A 166 2.26 -24.32 -19.49
N LEU A 167 2.22 -23.43 -18.50
CA LEU A 167 3.11 -22.26 -18.41
C LEU A 167 4.57 -22.69 -18.25
N LYS A 168 4.84 -23.63 -17.33
CA LYS A 168 6.15 -24.24 -17.10
C LYS A 168 6.73 -24.89 -18.36
N ASN A 169 5.94 -25.69 -19.09
CA ASN A 169 6.40 -26.34 -20.32
C ASN A 169 6.63 -25.32 -21.45
N ARG A 170 5.80 -24.29 -21.56
CA ARG A 170 6.00 -23.18 -22.52
C ARG A 170 7.27 -22.39 -22.21
N PHE A 171 7.50 -22.03 -20.95
CA PHE A 171 8.74 -21.39 -20.49
C PHE A 171 9.98 -22.24 -20.83
N LEU A 172 9.96 -23.54 -20.53
CA LEU A 172 11.07 -24.44 -20.84
C LEU A 172 11.30 -24.60 -22.36
N ARG A 173 10.25 -24.52 -23.19
CA ARG A 173 10.35 -24.51 -24.66
C ARG A 173 11.04 -23.23 -25.16
N GLU A 174 10.52 -22.08 -24.76
CA GLU A 174 11.03 -20.75 -25.16
C GLU A 174 12.48 -20.55 -24.65
N ALA A 175 12.78 -20.98 -23.42
CA ALA A 175 14.13 -20.88 -22.83
C ALA A 175 15.17 -21.76 -23.53
N ARG A 176 14.78 -22.94 -24.03
CA ARG A 176 15.66 -23.80 -24.84
C ARG A 176 15.96 -23.18 -26.21
N ALA A 177 14.96 -22.61 -26.87
CA ALA A 177 15.15 -21.91 -28.14
C ALA A 177 16.05 -20.66 -27.98
N ALA A 178 15.83 -19.87 -26.92
CA ALA A 178 16.71 -18.75 -26.58
C ALA A 178 18.14 -19.20 -26.21
N ALA A 179 18.31 -20.39 -25.62
CA ALA A 179 19.62 -20.97 -25.33
C ALA A 179 20.38 -21.46 -26.58
N SER A 180 19.69 -21.88 -27.65
CA SER A 180 20.32 -22.17 -28.95
C SER A 180 20.72 -20.92 -29.74
N LEU A 181 20.16 -19.75 -29.42
CA LEU A 181 20.44 -18.51 -30.14
C LEU A 181 21.89 -18.03 -29.90
N ARG A 182 22.65 -17.82 -30.98
CA ARG A 182 24.06 -17.39 -30.95
C ARG A 182 24.29 -16.32 -32.01
N HIS A 183 24.22 -15.06 -31.60
CA HIS A 183 24.30 -13.91 -32.49
C HIS A 183 25.02 -12.73 -31.81
N PRO A 184 25.86 -11.92 -32.49
CA PRO A 184 26.67 -10.88 -31.85
C PRO A 184 25.87 -9.84 -31.05
N PHE A 185 24.67 -9.49 -31.51
CA PHE A 185 23.78 -8.50 -30.89
C PHE A 185 22.73 -9.13 -29.94
N VAL A 186 22.94 -10.38 -29.51
CA VAL A 186 22.12 -11.09 -28.52
C VAL A 186 23.01 -11.46 -27.33
N ALA A 187 22.46 -11.43 -26.11
CA ALA A 187 23.10 -11.98 -24.93
C ALA A 187 23.00 -13.52 -24.94
N SER A 188 24.13 -14.22 -24.94
CA SER A 188 24.13 -15.69 -25.01
C SER A 188 23.71 -16.31 -23.67
N ILE A 189 22.62 -17.09 -23.65
CA ILE A 189 22.29 -17.96 -22.49
C ILE A 189 23.26 -19.16 -22.49
N TYR A 190 23.90 -19.38 -21.34
CA TYR A 190 24.87 -20.45 -21.11
C TYR A 190 24.30 -21.67 -20.40
N TYR A 191 23.33 -21.46 -19.51
CA TYR A 191 22.76 -22.52 -18.67
C TYR A 191 21.31 -22.20 -18.32
N LEU A 192 20.47 -23.23 -18.27
CA LEU A 192 19.09 -23.18 -17.77
C LEU A 192 18.93 -24.28 -16.72
N GLY A 193 18.33 -23.96 -15.57
CA GLY A 193 18.10 -24.92 -14.51
C GLY A 193 16.94 -24.52 -13.58
N SER A 194 16.78 -25.32 -12.54
CA SER A 194 15.77 -25.13 -11.51
C SER A 194 16.32 -25.53 -10.14
N THR A 195 15.88 -24.84 -9.10
CA THR A 195 15.86 -25.32 -7.72
C THR A 195 14.42 -25.71 -7.38
N GLU A 196 14.18 -26.27 -6.18
CA GLU A 196 12.83 -26.61 -5.72
C GLU A 196 11.91 -25.38 -5.66
N ALA A 197 12.47 -24.19 -5.40
CA ALA A 197 11.73 -22.95 -5.21
C ALA A 197 11.76 -21.97 -6.40
N SER A 198 12.59 -22.19 -7.44
CA SER A 198 12.76 -21.22 -8.54
C SER A 198 13.31 -21.84 -9.82
N TYR A 199 13.01 -21.23 -10.97
CA TYR A 199 13.73 -21.47 -12.22
C TYR A 199 14.81 -20.41 -12.40
N PHE A 200 15.95 -20.75 -13.00
CA PHE A 200 17.02 -19.79 -13.23
C PHE A 200 17.76 -20.06 -14.54
N TYR A 201 18.34 -19.01 -15.11
CA TYR A 201 19.29 -19.13 -16.22
C TYR A 201 20.48 -18.21 -16.05
N ALA A 202 21.65 -18.71 -16.44
CA ALA A 202 22.88 -17.94 -16.50
C ALA A 202 23.14 -17.52 -17.94
N MET A 203 23.41 -16.24 -18.15
CA MET A 203 23.70 -15.63 -19.46
C MET A 203 24.96 -14.77 -19.41
N GLU A 204 25.40 -14.37 -20.59
CA GLU A 204 26.48 -13.41 -20.83
C GLU A 204 26.34 -12.16 -19.94
N LEU A 205 27.31 -11.91 -19.05
CA LEU A 205 27.42 -10.63 -18.36
C LEU A 205 27.97 -9.60 -19.33
N ILE A 206 27.16 -8.63 -19.72
CA ILE A 206 27.55 -7.57 -20.65
C ILE A 206 28.06 -6.38 -19.84
N GLU A 207 29.37 -6.14 -19.87
CA GLU A 207 29.98 -4.97 -19.24
C GLU A 207 29.62 -3.71 -20.04
N GLY A 208 28.64 -2.95 -19.56
CA GLY A 208 28.06 -1.82 -20.28
C GLY A 208 26.99 -1.10 -19.46
N GLN A 209 26.18 -0.27 -20.13
CA GLN A 209 25.01 0.37 -19.52
C GLN A 209 23.76 0.16 -20.39
N THR A 210 22.56 0.17 -19.80
CA THR A 210 21.32 0.05 -20.57
C THR A 210 21.15 1.26 -21.52
N LEU A 211 20.48 1.06 -22.64
CA LEU A 211 20.11 2.14 -23.55
C LEU A 211 19.23 3.19 -22.83
N GLU A 212 18.43 2.78 -21.84
CA GLU A 212 17.68 3.68 -20.97
C GLU A 212 18.58 4.61 -20.15
N ALA A 213 19.58 4.05 -19.45
CA ALA A 213 20.57 4.84 -18.71
C ALA A 213 21.37 5.78 -19.64
N PHE A 214 21.72 5.29 -20.83
CA PHE A 214 22.48 6.06 -21.82
C PHE A 214 21.69 7.28 -22.34
N ILE A 215 20.39 7.12 -22.65
CA ILE A 215 19.47 8.21 -23.02
C ILE A 215 19.22 9.15 -21.83
N ALA A 216 19.11 8.63 -20.61
CA ALA A 216 18.95 9.45 -19.41
C ALA A 216 20.16 10.38 -19.21
N GLN A 217 21.38 9.84 -19.32
CA GLN A 217 22.66 10.52 -19.15
C GLN A 217 22.98 11.52 -20.29
N HIS A 218 22.86 11.10 -21.55
CA HIS A 218 23.32 11.89 -22.71
C HIS A 218 22.20 12.73 -23.36
N GLY A 219 20.93 12.40 -23.09
CA GLY A 219 19.78 13.02 -23.75
C GLY A 219 19.41 12.35 -25.08
N PRO A 220 18.73 13.08 -25.99
CA PRO A 220 18.41 12.59 -27.32
C PRO A 220 19.66 12.21 -28.11
N LEU A 221 19.65 11.03 -28.72
CA LEU A 221 20.75 10.53 -29.55
C LEU A 221 20.69 11.12 -30.96
N ASP A 222 21.84 11.23 -31.62
CA ASP A 222 21.88 11.65 -33.01
C ASP A 222 21.29 10.59 -33.95
N ALA A 223 20.81 11.06 -35.11
CA ALA A 223 20.12 10.23 -36.09
C ALA A 223 20.98 9.07 -36.66
N LYS A 224 22.30 9.20 -36.72
CA LYS A 224 23.20 8.15 -37.21
C LYS A 224 23.37 7.08 -36.13
N LEU A 225 23.69 7.47 -34.90
CA LEU A 225 23.84 6.56 -33.77
C LEU A 225 22.55 5.78 -33.48
N ALA A 226 21.39 6.46 -33.51
CA ALA A 226 20.10 5.81 -33.32
C ALA A 226 19.82 4.74 -34.39
N LEU A 227 20.13 5.00 -35.66
CA LEU A 227 19.98 4.01 -36.74
C LEU A 227 21.02 2.88 -36.66
N GLU A 228 22.23 3.16 -36.18
CA GLU A 228 23.26 2.14 -35.92
C GLU A 228 22.83 1.18 -34.82
N ILE A 229 22.16 1.67 -33.76
CA ILE A 229 21.57 0.85 -32.70
C ILE A 229 20.35 0.07 -33.24
N THR A 230 19.43 0.73 -33.96
CA THR A 230 18.27 0.04 -34.56
C THR A 230 18.66 -1.04 -35.56
N ALA A 231 19.73 -0.86 -36.35
CA ALA A 231 20.23 -1.91 -37.25
C ALA A 231 20.73 -3.15 -36.50
N GLN A 232 21.36 -2.96 -35.34
CA GLN A 232 21.84 -4.06 -34.49
C GLN A 232 20.67 -4.80 -33.84
N ILE A 233 19.65 -4.08 -33.34
CA ILE A 233 18.42 -4.67 -32.78
C ILE A 233 17.63 -5.43 -33.87
N ALA A 234 17.47 -4.87 -35.06
CA ALA A 234 16.80 -5.55 -36.18
C ALA A 234 17.54 -6.85 -36.57
N SER A 235 18.88 -6.83 -36.59
CA SER A 235 19.69 -8.03 -36.82
C SER A 235 19.64 -9.03 -35.66
N ALA A 236 19.36 -8.61 -34.43
CA ALA A 236 19.11 -9.51 -33.30
C ALA A 236 17.73 -10.18 -33.40
N LEU A 237 16.71 -9.43 -33.82
CA LEU A 237 15.36 -9.93 -34.08
C LEU A 237 15.31 -10.89 -35.28
N ALA A 238 16.11 -10.66 -36.32
CA ALA A 238 16.30 -11.57 -37.46
C ALA A 238 16.68 -12.99 -37.00
N ALA A 239 17.77 -13.10 -36.23
CA ALA A 239 18.24 -14.39 -35.71
C ALA A 239 17.25 -15.05 -34.73
N ALA A 240 16.47 -14.25 -33.99
CA ALA A 240 15.41 -14.77 -33.14
C ALA A 240 14.20 -15.28 -33.96
N HIS A 241 13.84 -14.59 -35.04
CA HIS A 241 12.77 -14.96 -35.96
C HIS A 241 13.07 -16.27 -36.69
N GLU A 242 14.31 -16.49 -37.16
CA GLU A 242 14.78 -17.80 -37.67
C GLU A 242 14.68 -18.91 -36.61
N ALA A 243 14.87 -18.59 -35.33
CA ALA A 243 14.71 -19.52 -34.21
C ALA A 243 13.25 -19.70 -33.74
N GLY A 244 12.27 -19.09 -34.42
CA GLY A 244 10.85 -19.15 -34.05
C GLY A 244 10.47 -18.38 -32.79
N LEU A 245 11.29 -17.39 -32.39
CA LEU A 245 11.10 -16.58 -31.19
C LEU A 245 10.51 -15.19 -31.50
N VAL A 246 9.72 -14.69 -30.56
CA VAL A 246 9.23 -13.31 -30.49
C VAL A 246 9.55 -12.80 -29.09
N HIS A 247 10.15 -11.62 -28.97
CA HIS A 247 10.69 -11.06 -27.72
C HIS A 247 9.61 -10.50 -26.80
N ARG A 248 8.56 -9.87 -27.35
CA ARG A 248 7.37 -9.37 -26.62
C ARG A 248 7.65 -8.27 -25.57
N ASP A 249 8.89 -7.79 -25.44
CA ASP A 249 9.30 -6.76 -24.47
C ASP A 249 10.51 -5.91 -24.93
N ILE A 250 10.63 -5.59 -26.23
CA ILE A 250 11.70 -4.71 -26.70
C ILE A 250 11.51 -3.29 -26.14
N LYS A 251 12.47 -2.84 -25.33
CA LYS A 251 12.50 -1.51 -24.69
C LYS A 251 13.93 -1.10 -24.33
N PRO A 252 14.23 0.20 -24.10
CA PRO A 252 15.55 0.68 -23.72
C PRO A 252 16.21 0.02 -22.50
N ALA A 253 15.44 -0.53 -21.56
CA ALA A 253 15.97 -1.29 -20.43
C ALA A 253 16.54 -2.67 -20.84
N ASN A 254 15.95 -3.32 -21.86
CA ASN A 254 16.31 -4.67 -22.31
C ASN A 254 17.38 -4.66 -23.42
N ILE A 255 18.10 -3.55 -23.58
CA ILE A 255 19.16 -3.34 -24.57
C ILE A 255 20.37 -2.77 -23.83
N ILE A 256 21.48 -3.51 -23.80
CA ILE A 256 22.73 -3.07 -23.17
C ILE A 256 23.70 -2.57 -24.25
N LEU A 257 24.25 -1.37 -24.03
CA LEU A 257 25.30 -0.78 -24.84
C LEU A 257 26.66 -1.07 -24.21
N THR A 258 27.52 -1.77 -24.96
CA THR A 258 28.93 -2.04 -24.60
C THR A 258 29.85 -1.59 -25.74
N ARG A 259 31.17 -1.77 -25.58
CA ARG A 259 32.16 -1.53 -26.63
C ARG A 259 32.91 -2.81 -26.97
N ASP A 260 33.11 -3.06 -28.25
CA ASP A 260 33.96 -4.16 -28.71
C ASP A 260 35.46 -3.86 -28.45
N SER A 261 36.31 -4.85 -28.72
CA SER A 261 37.78 -4.72 -28.59
C SER A 261 38.41 -3.68 -29.54
N HIS A 262 37.66 -3.12 -30.48
CA HIS A 262 38.05 -2.03 -31.38
C HIS A 262 37.43 -0.68 -30.96
N GLY A 263 36.70 -0.63 -29.85
CA GLY A 263 36.04 0.55 -29.29
C GLY A 263 34.68 0.90 -29.93
N GLN A 264 34.19 0.11 -30.88
CA GLN A 264 32.90 0.33 -31.56
C GLN A 264 31.75 0.04 -30.59
N LEU A 265 30.69 0.86 -30.65
CA LEU A 265 29.53 0.70 -29.77
C LEU A 265 28.62 -0.42 -30.27
N THR A 266 28.46 -1.46 -29.46
CA THR A 266 27.59 -2.61 -29.76
C THR A 266 26.38 -2.63 -28.83
N ALA A 267 25.20 -2.80 -29.41
CA ALA A 267 23.94 -2.99 -28.72
C ALA A 267 23.61 -4.48 -28.65
N LYS A 268 23.45 -5.02 -27.44
CA LYS A 268 23.03 -6.40 -27.18
C LYS A 268 21.65 -6.43 -26.58
N VAL A 269 20.75 -7.21 -27.19
CA VAL A 269 19.41 -7.48 -26.67
C VAL A 269 19.49 -8.59 -25.61
N ILE A 270 18.91 -8.34 -24.44
CA ILE A 270 18.76 -9.29 -23.32
C ILE A 270 17.29 -9.75 -23.20
N ASP A 271 17.02 -10.73 -22.33
CA ASP A 271 15.66 -11.06 -21.88
C ASP A 271 14.65 -11.45 -22.99
N PHE A 272 15.03 -12.34 -23.90
CA PHE A 272 14.18 -12.80 -25.01
C PHE A 272 12.91 -13.56 -24.58
N GLY A 273 11.83 -12.82 -24.29
CA GLY A 273 10.44 -13.31 -24.28
C GLY A 273 10.06 -14.41 -23.29
N LEU A 274 10.98 -14.83 -22.40
CA LEU A 274 10.80 -15.95 -21.49
C LEU A 274 9.74 -15.64 -20.42
N VAL A 275 8.49 -15.90 -20.78
CA VAL A 275 7.24 -15.51 -20.11
C VAL A 275 6.84 -14.02 -20.26
N LYS A 276 5.84 -13.81 -21.12
CA LYS A 276 4.64 -13.03 -20.80
C LYS A 276 3.42 -13.87 -21.18
N PHE A 277 2.93 -14.68 -20.24
CA PHE A 277 1.82 -15.62 -20.51
C PHE A 277 0.46 -15.03 -20.14
N ALA A 278 -0.13 -14.37 -21.14
CA ALA A 278 -1.56 -14.04 -21.17
C ALA A 278 -2.14 -14.11 -22.60
N THR A 279 -1.30 -14.21 -23.64
CA THR A 279 -1.71 -14.03 -25.04
C THR A 279 -1.16 -15.11 -25.98
N GLY A 280 -2.08 -15.66 -26.78
CA GLY A 280 -1.88 -16.83 -27.63
C GLY A 280 -2.24 -18.14 -26.91
N ASP A 281 -3.31 -18.77 -27.41
CA ASP A 281 -3.69 -20.18 -27.24
C ASP A 281 -4.72 -20.51 -26.14
N ILE A 282 -5.91 -19.86 -26.20
CA ILE A 282 -7.16 -20.48 -25.76
C ILE A 282 -7.79 -21.18 -26.97
N GLU A 283 -7.55 -22.48 -27.13
CA GLU A 283 -8.30 -23.29 -28.10
C GLU A 283 -9.63 -23.75 -27.50
N GLU A 284 -10.72 -23.43 -28.22
CA GLU A 284 -12.07 -24.04 -28.12
C GLU A 284 -12.62 -24.40 -26.73
N SER A 285 -12.75 -23.43 -25.83
CA SER A 285 -13.74 -23.49 -24.73
C SER A 285 -14.22 -22.10 -24.30
N SER A 286 -15.56 -21.96 -24.16
CA SER A 286 -16.28 -20.80 -23.59
C SER A 286 -15.79 -19.39 -23.99
N ALA A 287 -16.33 -18.85 -25.07
CA ALA A 287 -16.16 -17.43 -25.42
C ALA A 287 -17.21 -16.56 -24.70
N SER A 288 -16.79 -15.64 -23.81
CA SER A 288 -17.54 -14.42 -23.46
C SER A 288 -16.86 -13.40 -22.49
N GLU A 289 -15.54 -13.39 -22.29
CA GLU A 289 -14.87 -12.31 -21.52
C GLU A 289 -13.65 -11.70 -22.25
N PRO A 290 -13.38 -10.37 -22.13
CA PRO A 290 -12.20 -9.74 -22.73
C PRO A 290 -10.95 -9.93 -21.84
N GLY A 291 -9.90 -10.54 -22.38
CA GLY A 291 -8.65 -10.79 -21.63
C GLY A 291 -7.88 -9.51 -21.27
N ILE A 292 -7.43 -9.41 -20.01
CA ILE A 292 -6.69 -8.26 -19.48
C ILE A 292 -5.20 -8.33 -19.88
N PHE A 293 -4.65 -7.23 -20.40
CA PHE A 293 -3.24 -7.14 -20.77
C PHE A 293 -2.31 -7.05 -19.54
N LEU A 294 -1.64 -8.16 -19.22
CA LEU A 294 -0.64 -8.24 -18.15
C LEU A 294 0.74 -7.74 -18.62
N GLY A 295 0.97 -6.43 -18.57
CA GLY A 295 2.29 -5.84 -18.81
C GLY A 295 2.34 -4.31 -18.83
N THR A 296 3.54 -3.75 -18.92
CA THR A 296 3.75 -2.30 -19.08
C THR A 296 3.43 -1.87 -20.52
N PRO A 297 2.41 -1.04 -20.78
CA PRO A 297 1.96 -0.76 -22.15
C PRO A 297 2.82 0.26 -22.91
N ARG A 298 3.75 0.97 -22.25
CA ARG A 298 4.59 2.05 -22.82
C ARG A 298 5.38 1.69 -24.08
N TYR A 299 5.67 0.40 -24.28
CA TYR A 299 6.37 -0.11 -25.47
C TYR A 299 5.59 -1.21 -26.18
N ALA A 300 4.38 -1.54 -25.70
CA ALA A 300 3.60 -2.66 -26.22
C ALA A 300 2.93 -2.30 -27.57
N SER A 301 2.84 -3.30 -28.44
CA SER A 301 2.10 -3.18 -29.70
C SER A 301 0.58 -3.18 -29.48
N PRO A 302 -0.22 -2.62 -30.42
CA PRO A 302 -1.68 -2.63 -30.35
C PRO A 302 -2.26 -4.04 -30.14
N GLU A 303 -1.76 -5.03 -30.87
CA GLU A 303 -2.21 -6.41 -30.79
C GLU A 303 -1.86 -7.09 -29.46
N GLN A 304 -0.73 -6.73 -28.82
CA GLN A 304 -0.45 -7.18 -27.45
C GLN A 304 -1.46 -6.60 -26.45
N ILE A 305 -1.78 -5.31 -26.58
CA ILE A 305 -2.71 -4.60 -25.68
C ILE A 305 -4.15 -5.11 -25.85
N SER A 306 -4.57 -5.44 -27.07
CA SER A 306 -5.86 -6.09 -27.36
C SER A 306 -5.87 -7.61 -27.10
N CYS A 307 -4.80 -8.17 -26.52
CA CYS A 307 -4.65 -9.60 -26.25
C CYS A 307 -4.83 -10.51 -27.48
N GLY A 308 -4.57 -9.99 -28.68
CA GLY A 308 -4.66 -10.72 -29.94
C GLY A 308 -3.43 -11.59 -30.23
N PRO A 309 -3.34 -12.19 -31.44
CA PRO A 309 -2.16 -12.92 -31.89
C PRO A 309 -0.92 -12.01 -31.94
N VAL A 310 0.18 -12.46 -31.33
CA VAL A 310 1.45 -11.72 -31.20
C VAL A 310 2.54 -12.43 -31.99
N ASP A 311 3.04 -11.79 -33.04
CA ASP A 311 4.14 -12.27 -33.90
C ASP A 311 5.30 -11.26 -33.96
N ILE A 312 6.30 -11.51 -34.82
CA ILE A 312 7.51 -10.68 -34.93
C ILE A 312 7.22 -9.20 -35.21
N ARG A 313 6.08 -8.88 -35.84
CA ARG A 313 5.67 -7.50 -36.17
C ARG A 313 5.27 -6.69 -34.94
N SER A 314 5.02 -7.35 -33.81
CA SER A 314 4.87 -6.73 -32.48
C SER A 314 6.21 -6.22 -31.93
N ASP A 315 7.30 -6.97 -32.13
CA ASP A 315 8.65 -6.52 -31.75
C ASP A 315 9.11 -5.36 -32.63
N LEU A 316 8.81 -5.39 -33.93
CA LEU A 316 9.13 -4.29 -34.85
C LEU A 316 8.42 -2.98 -34.45
N TYR A 317 7.16 -3.05 -34.00
CA TYR A 317 6.47 -1.91 -33.41
C TYR A 317 7.19 -1.37 -32.17
N SER A 318 7.58 -2.27 -31.26
CA SER A 318 8.31 -1.94 -30.02
C SER A 318 9.70 -1.34 -30.30
N VAL A 319 10.36 -1.74 -31.39
CA VAL A 319 11.57 -1.09 -31.94
C VAL A 319 11.27 0.33 -32.43
N GLY A 320 10.11 0.56 -33.07
CA GLY A 320 9.64 1.90 -33.42
C GLY A 320 9.50 2.83 -32.21
N VAL A 321 8.90 2.33 -31.11
CA VAL A 321 8.78 3.10 -29.85
C VAL A 321 10.16 3.40 -29.26
N THR A 322 11.05 2.41 -29.28
CA THR A 322 12.44 2.52 -28.79
C THR A 322 13.25 3.54 -29.61
N LEU A 323 13.14 3.53 -30.94
CA LEU A 323 13.79 4.50 -31.83
C LEU A 323 13.25 5.92 -31.61
N TRP A 324 11.94 6.06 -31.41
CA TRP A 324 11.33 7.35 -31.07
C TRP A 324 11.93 7.92 -29.78
N GLN A 325 12.07 7.10 -28.74
CA GLN A 325 12.65 7.51 -27.46
C GLN A 325 14.15 7.83 -27.55
N MET A 326 14.93 7.06 -28.34
CA MET A 326 16.31 7.41 -28.65
C MET A 326 16.41 8.83 -29.23
N LEU A 327 15.54 9.17 -30.19
CA LEU A 327 15.58 10.45 -30.92
C LEU A 327 14.97 11.63 -30.14
N THR A 328 14.14 11.40 -29.12
CA THR A 328 13.36 12.48 -28.47
C THR A 328 13.41 12.50 -26.94
N LYS A 329 14.18 11.60 -26.31
CA LYS A 329 14.24 11.33 -24.85
C LYS A 329 12.95 10.79 -24.20
N SER A 330 11.82 10.80 -24.89
CA SER A 330 10.52 10.32 -24.38
C SER A 330 9.83 9.38 -25.36
N ALA A 331 8.97 8.49 -24.86
CA ALA A 331 8.06 7.70 -25.70
C ALA A 331 7.11 8.61 -26.53
N PRO A 332 6.57 8.11 -27.67
CA PRO A 332 5.56 8.83 -28.45
C PRO A 332 4.33 9.16 -27.60
N PHE A 333 3.85 8.17 -26.85
CA PHE A 333 2.66 8.20 -26.00
C PHE A 333 3.04 8.28 -24.51
N ILE A 334 2.27 9.05 -23.74
CA ILE A 334 2.55 9.39 -22.34
C ILE A 334 1.19 9.56 -21.62
N GLY A 335 1.09 9.01 -20.41
CA GLY A 335 -0.13 8.95 -19.60
C GLY A 335 -0.01 7.86 -18.52
N THR A 336 -1.12 7.53 -17.85
CA THR A 336 -1.23 6.28 -17.06
C THR A 336 -1.13 5.03 -17.96
N PRO A 337 -0.93 3.81 -17.40
CA PRO A 337 -0.91 2.60 -18.21
C PRO A 337 -2.15 2.45 -19.11
N SER A 338 -3.35 2.70 -18.59
CA SER A 338 -4.61 2.60 -19.35
C SER A 338 -4.71 3.64 -20.47
N GLU A 339 -4.31 4.89 -20.22
CA GLU A 339 -4.23 5.92 -21.28
C GLU A 339 -3.23 5.55 -22.36
N VAL A 340 -2.03 5.09 -21.96
CA VAL A 340 -0.97 4.73 -22.92
C VAL A 340 -1.36 3.51 -23.74
N ALA A 341 -2.04 2.52 -23.13
CA ALA A 341 -2.67 1.42 -23.85
C ALA A 341 -3.68 1.92 -24.89
N ALA A 342 -4.64 2.78 -24.51
CA ALA A 342 -5.61 3.37 -25.42
C ALA A 342 -4.96 4.23 -26.53
N GLN A 343 -3.88 4.96 -26.20
CA GLN A 343 -3.11 5.73 -27.17
C GLN A 343 -2.38 4.83 -28.18
N HIS A 344 -1.78 3.72 -27.74
CA HIS A 344 -1.21 2.72 -28.63
C HIS A 344 -2.27 2.09 -29.54
N LEU A 345 -3.47 1.78 -29.04
CA LEU A 345 -4.59 1.29 -29.87
C LEU A 345 -5.08 2.33 -30.89
N GLN A 346 -5.45 3.54 -30.44
CA GLN A 346 -6.30 4.46 -31.22
C GLN A 346 -5.69 5.83 -31.53
N ALA A 347 -4.78 6.36 -30.71
CA ALA A 347 -4.31 7.73 -30.89
C ALA A 347 -3.37 7.87 -32.11
N PRO A 348 -3.49 8.95 -32.91
CA PRO A 348 -2.58 9.22 -34.02
C PRO A 348 -1.17 9.51 -33.51
N LEU A 349 -0.15 9.18 -34.30
CA LEU A 349 1.24 9.45 -33.94
C LEU A 349 1.50 10.96 -33.84
N PRO A 350 2.15 11.45 -32.78
CA PRO A 350 2.41 12.88 -32.60
C PRO A 350 3.60 13.36 -33.45
N ILE A 351 3.47 13.25 -34.78
CA ILE A 351 4.49 13.57 -35.80
C ILE A 351 4.98 15.02 -35.68
N SER A 352 4.20 15.92 -35.07
CA SER A 352 4.61 17.29 -34.72
C SER A 352 5.84 17.35 -33.78
N LYS A 353 6.09 16.31 -32.97
CA LYS A 353 7.34 16.16 -32.19
C LYS A 353 8.55 15.87 -33.09
N LEU A 354 8.34 15.28 -34.28
CA LEU A 354 9.39 14.90 -35.24
C LEU A 354 9.70 15.95 -36.31
N LYS A 355 9.05 17.14 -36.29
CA LYS A 355 9.12 18.17 -37.35
C LYS A 355 10.52 18.69 -37.74
N TYR A 356 11.56 18.39 -36.95
CA TYR A 356 12.95 18.80 -37.20
C TYR A 356 13.85 17.64 -37.65
N PHE A 357 13.34 16.42 -37.75
CA PHE A 357 14.10 15.27 -38.26
C PHE A 357 13.95 15.15 -39.79
N PRO A 358 14.97 14.66 -40.51
CA PRO A 358 14.87 14.44 -41.96
C PRO A 358 13.74 13.48 -42.30
N GLN A 359 13.02 13.74 -43.40
CA GLN A 359 11.82 12.96 -43.76
C GLN A 359 12.04 11.43 -43.79
N PRO A 360 13.16 10.87 -44.29
CA PRO A 360 13.42 9.43 -44.24
C PRO A 360 13.43 8.81 -42.83
N MET A 361 13.71 9.59 -41.79
CA MET A 361 13.57 9.15 -40.39
C MET A 361 12.11 9.13 -39.96
N VAL A 362 11.35 10.16 -40.34
CA VAL A 362 9.91 10.26 -40.04
C VAL A 362 9.15 9.12 -40.73
N ALA A 363 9.46 8.84 -42.00
CA ALA A 363 8.86 7.73 -42.76
C ALA A 363 9.13 6.37 -42.10
N LEU A 364 10.37 6.11 -41.64
CA LEU A 364 10.72 4.89 -40.90
C LEU A 364 9.93 4.78 -39.58
N LEU A 365 9.83 5.86 -38.82
CA LEU A 365 9.09 5.87 -37.55
C LEU A 365 7.58 5.68 -37.75
N THR A 366 6.97 6.32 -38.75
CA THR A 366 5.56 6.11 -39.09
C THR A 366 5.32 4.66 -39.49
N HIS A 367 6.11 4.13 -40.44
CA HIS A 367 5.96 2.76 -40.94
C HIS A 367 6.14 1.69 -39.85
N LEU A 368 7.04 1.89 -38.87
CA LEU A 368 7.18 0.97 -37.72
C LEU A 368 6.00 1.04 -36.74
N LEU A 369 5.36 2.20 -36.62
CA LEU A 369 4.35 2.48 -35.60
C LEU A 369 2.91 2.49 -36.15
N GLU A 370 2.70 1.93 -37.34
CA GLU A 370 1.36 1.71 -37.89
C GLU A 370 0.53 0.76 -37.02
N LYS A 371 -0.80 0.97 -37.04
CA LYS A 371 -1.71 0.31 -36.11
C LYS A 371 -1.96 -1.15 -36.48
N ASP A 372 -2.32 -1.46 -37.73
CA ASP A 372 -2.45 -2.84 -38.21
C ASP A 372 -1.05 -3.44 -38.47
N PRO A 373 -0.71 -4.64 -37.94
CA PRO A 373 0.55 -5.31 -38.24
C PRO A 373 0.83 -5.53 -39.74
N LYS A 374 -0.19 -5.56 -40.59
CA LYS A 374 -0.03 -5.70 -42.06
C LYS A 374 0.63 -4.49 -42.73
N ASP A 375 0.45 -3.30 -42.15
CA ASP A 375 0.94 -2.04 -42.71
C ASP A 375 2.33 -1.65 -42.17
N ARG A 376 2.97 -2.54 -41.40
CA ARG A 376 4.35 -2.41 -40.90
C ARG A 376 5.35 -3.15 -41.80
N PRO A 377 6.68 -3.01 -41.62
CA PRO A 377 7.64 -3.97 -42.16
C PRO A 377 7.27 -5.39 -41.67
N GLN A 378 7.23 -6.37 -42.57
CA GLN A 378 6.72 -7.71 -42.22
C GLN A 378 7.79 -8.59 -41.55
N THR A 379 9.07 -8.31 -41.80
CA THR A 379 10.20 -9.06 -41.24
C THR A 379 11.28 -8.14 -40.64
N PRO A 380 12.12 -8.63 -39.71
CA PRO A 380 13.32 -7.91 -39.25
C PRO A 380 14.31 -7.61 -40.39
N GLU A 381 14.34 -8.45 -41.43
CA GLU A 381 15.13 -8.28 -42.65
C GLU A 381 14.65 -7.05 -43.46
N ASP A 382 13.33 -6.87 -43.60
CA ASP A 382 12.74 -5.67 -44.21
C ASP A 382 13.14 -4.41 -43.43
N LEU A 383 13.01 -4.44 -42.10
CA LEU A 383 13.43 -3.33 -41.25
C LEU A 383 14.92 -3.03 -41.43
N LEU A 384 15.78 -4.05 -41.44
CA LEU A 384 17.22 -3.88 -41.65
C LEU A 384 17.54 -3.29 -43.03
N ALA A 385 16.79 -3.68 -44.07
CA ALA A 385 16.91 -3.10 -45.42
C ALA A 385 16.46 -1.63 -45.46
N ILE A 386 15.34 -1.29 -44.80
CA ILE A 386 14.82 0.09 -44.70
C ILE A 386 15.80 0.96 -43.90
N VAL A 387 16.28 0.51 -42.74
CA VAL A 387 17.28 1.24 -41.93
C VAL A 387 18.56 1.51 -42.74
N ARG A 388 19.06 0.51 -43.47
CA ARG A 388 20.20 0.68 -44.39
C ARG A 388 19.89 1.61 -45.58
N ALA A 389 18.64 1.72 -46.03
CA ALA A 389 18.23 2.72 -47.02
C ALA A 389 18.18 4.14 -46.42
N THR A 390 17.60 4.30 -45.23
CA THR A 390 17.56 5.57 -44.48
C THR A 390 18.98 6.06 -44.16
N GLN A 391 19.87 5.20 -43.66
CA GLN A 391 21.28 5.53 -43.43
C GLN A 391 21.97 6.04 -44.71
N ARG A 392 21.78 5.36 -45.86
CA ARG A 392 22.33 5.79 -47.16
C ARG A 392 21.73 7.12 -47.63
N SER A 393 20.42 7.33 -47.45
CA SER A 393 19.74 8.58 -47.80
C SER A 393 20.29 9.76 -46.98
N LEU A 394 20.46 9.57 -45.67
CA LEU A 394 21.07 10.58 -44.78
C LEU A 394 22.55 10.85 -45.13
N ALA A 395 23.32 9.82 -45.45
CA ALA A 395 24.73 9.97 -45.87
C ALA A 395 24.88 10.68 -47.23
N GLY A 396 23.91 10.53 -48.14
CA GLY A 396 23.89 11.19 -49.44
C GLY A 396 23.60 12.70 -49.39
N HIS A 397 22.96 13.19 -48.32
CA HIS A 397 22.62 14.62 -48.16
C HIS A 397 23.81 15.46 -47.66
N ARG A 398 24.92 15.45 -48.41
CA ARG A 398 26.18 16.11 -48.01
C ARG A 398 26.51 17.41 -48.78
N VAL A 399 25.51 18.26 -49.00
CA VAL A 399 25.60 19.72 -49.31
C VAL A 399 24.28 20.36 -48.82
N ALA A 400 24.23 21.51 -48.13
CA ALA A 400 25.28 22.43 -47.67
C ALA A 400 25.12 22.76 -46.18
N GLN A 401 26.23 23.06 -45.50
CA GLN A 401 26.18 23.85 -44.27
C GLN A 401 25.96 25.32 -44.62
N THR A 402 24.73 25.81 -44.52
CA THR A 402 24.45 27.25 -44.52
C THR A 402 24.88 27.84 -43.18
N SER A 403 26.14 28.27 -43.11
CA SER A 403 26.66 29.05 -42.00
C SER A 403 25.91 30.38 -41.90
N VAL A 404 24.91 30.47 -41.02
CA VAL A 404 24.25 31.74 -40.70
C VAL A 404 25.22 32.59 -39.86
N PRO A 405 25.71 33.73 -40.37
CA PRO A 405 26.68 34.53 -39.64
C PRO A 405 26.00 35.29 -38.51
N VAL A 406 26.40 35.03 -37.26
CA VAL A 406 25.98 35.85 -36.11
C VAL A 406 26.63 37.24 -36.22
N PRO A 407 25.86 38.33 -36.36
CA PRO A 407 26.45 39.67 -36.48
C PRO A 407 27.00 40.12 -35.13
N ALA A 408 28.29 40.49 -35.08
CA ALA A 408 28.93 40.93 -33.84
C ALA A 408 28.43 42.32 -33.38
N THR A 409 27.47 42.34 -32.44
CA THR A 409 26.87 43.56 -31.87
C THR A 409 27.80 44.25 -30.85
N ARG A 410 28.87 44.84 -31.40
CA ARG A 410 29.73 45.93 -30.90
C ARG A 410 29.27 46.59 -29.59
N ARG A 411 30.06 46.42 -28.52
CA ARG A 411 29.99 47.23 -27.28
C ARG A 411 29.83 48.73 -27.59
N LYS A 412 28.85 49.38 -26.97
CA LYS A 412 28.87 50.83 -26.69
C LYS A 412 28.67 51.07 -25.20
N ARG A 413 29.62 51.77 -24.58
CA ARG A 413 29.42 52.47 -23.30
C ARG A 413 28.80 53.83 -23.63
N HIS A 414 27.80 54.27 -22.88
CA HIS A 414 27.57 55.68 -22.59
C HIS A 414 26.99 55.80 -21.17
N LEU A 415 27.17 56.96 -20.54
CA LEU A 415 26.92 57.17 -19.11
C LEU A 415 25.71 58.09 -18.87
N LEU A 416 25.06 57.85 -17.72
CA LEU A 416 24.28 58.75 -16.86
C LEU A 416 23.52 59.94 -17.50
N GLY A 417 22.20 59.95 -17.32
CA GLY A 417 21.34 61.14 -17.37
C GLY A 417 20.19 61.01 -16.38
N LYS A 418 20.07 61.98 -15.44
CA LYS A 418 19.06 62.06 -14.38
C LYS A 418 17.62 61.97 -14.96
N SER A 419 16.61 61.44 -14.25
CA SER A 419 16.03 62.08 -13.05
C SER A 419 15.32 61.13 -12.08
N TYR A 420 15.42 61.45 -10.78
CA TYR A 420 14.47 61.02 -9.75
C TYR A 420 13.31 62.03 -9.68
N LEU A 421 12.08 61.56 -9.44
CA LEU A 421 11.11 62.05 -8.45
C LEU A 421 9.74 61.36 -8.68
N ILE A 422 8.87 61.40 -7.66
CA ILE A 422 7.60 60.64 -7.53
C ILE A 422 7.84 59.16 -7.16
N GLY A 423 7.40 58.77 -5.96
CA GLY A 423 7.49 57.40 -5.42
C GLY A 423 7.84 57.33 -3.93
N GLY A 424 8.83 58.10 -3.47
CA GLY A 424 9.36 58.01 -2.10
C GLY A 424 8.45 58.48 -0.96
N GLY A 425 7.38 59.24 -1.25
CA GLY A 425 6.53 59.84 -0.21
C GLY A 425 5.64 58.83 0.54
N VAL A 426 5.11 57.82 -0.16
CA VAL A 426 4.11 56.90 0.41
C VAL A 426 4.73 55.95 1.44
N ALA A 427 5.94 55.43 1.15
CA ALA A 427 6.66 54.51 2.04
C ALA A 427 7.04 55.16 3.38
N LEU A 428 7.49 56.42 3.36
CA LEU A 428 7.87 57.14 4.59
C LEU A 428 6.67 57.50 5.47
N VAL A 429 5.51 57.81 4.87
CA VAL A 429 4.27 58.06 5.63
C VAL A 429 3.75 56.77 6.28
N LEU A 430 3.75 55.65 5.55
CA LEU A 430 3.37 54.34 6.12
C LEU A 430 4.30 53.90 7.26
N ALA A 431 5.62 54.06 7.10
CA ALA A 431 6.59 53.78 8.16
C ALA A 431 6.39 54.69 9.39
N GLY A 432 6.08 55.97 9.19
CA GLY A 432 5.77 56.92 10.26
C GLY A 432 4.49 56.58 11.03
N VAL A 433 3.42 56.19 10.33
CA VAL A 433 2.14 55.79 10.95
C VAL A 433 2.28 54.50 11.75
N LEU A 434 2.98 53.48 11.20
CA LEU A 434 3.26 52.24 11.93
C LEU A 434 4.16 52.50 13.15
N GLY A 435 5.22 53.29 12.99
CA GLY A 435 6.11 53.67 14.10
C GLY A 435 5.36 54.39 15.24
N ALA A 436 4.48 55.33 14.91
CA ALA A 436 3.65 56.03 15.89
C ALA A 436 2.65 55.07 16.58
N TYR A 437 2.03 54.15 15.85
CA TYR A 437 1.06 53.20 16.41
C TYR A 437 1.67 52.35 17.54
N PHE A 438 2.88 51.83 17.34
CA PHE A 438 3.62 51.07 18.36
C PHE A 438 4.16 51.95 19.50
N PHE A 439 4.50 53.22 19.26
CA PHE A 439 5.02 54.11 20.30
C PHE A 439 3.96 54.62 21.30
N PHE A 440 2.68 54.65 20.89
CA PHE A 440 1.58 55.17 21.71
C PHE A 440 0.67 54.10 22.37
N HIS A 441 0.97 52.80 22.23
CA HIS A 441 0.24 51.71 22.91
C HIS A 441 1.09 50.89 23.90
N PRO A 442 1.68 51.50 24.96
CA PRO A 442 2.42 50.76 25.97
C PRO A 442 1.50 50.05 26.98
N GLY A 443 1.31 48.73 26.77
CA GLY A 443 1.13 47.77 27.87
C GLY A 443 -0.27 47.21 28.12
N MET A 444 -0.36 45.88 28.03
CA MET A 444 -0.91 45.01 29.09
C MET A 444 -0.21 43.64 29.03
N PRO A 445 -0.27 42.80 30.08
CA PRO A 445 0.85 41.91 30.42
C PRO A 445 0.93 40.61 29.62
N ALA A 446 2.15 40.05 29.56
CA ALA A 446 2.37 38.65 29.21
C ALA A 446 1.71 37.75 30.26
N ALA A 447 0.65 37.03 29.87
CA ALA A 447 -0.18 36.24 30.76
C ALA A 447 -0.19 34.76 30.34
N GLY A 448 0.62 33.95 31.02
CA GLY A 448 0.67 32.49 30.86
C GLY A 448 1.73 32.01 29.86
N GLY A 449 2.87 31.53 30.37
CA GLY A 449 3.86 30.80 29.58
C GLY A 449 3.44 29.36 29.33
N GLY A 450 2.43 29.14 28.48
CA GLY A 450 2.00 27.82 28.03
C GLY A 450 2.23 27.63 26.52
N GLU A 451 2.18 26.38 26.06
CA GLU A 451 2.35 26.01 24.65
C GLU A 451 1.30 26.66 23.73
N LYS A 452 1.75 27.43 22.73
CA LYS A 452 0.89 28.03 21.70
C LYS A 452 0.21 26.92 20.93
N SER A 453 -1.12 26.87 21.01
CA SER A 453 -1.88 25.71 20.57
C SER A 453 -3.24 26.10 20.00
N VAL A 454 -3.59 25.50 18.85
CA VAL A 454 -4.83 25.76 18.13
C VAL A 454 -5.53 24.46 17.70
N ALA A 455 -6.84 24.40 17.93
CA ALA A 455 -7.72 23.45 17.27
C ALA A 455 -8.50 24.16 16.15
N VAL A 456 -8.45 23.63 14.93
CA VAL A 456 -9.23 24.11 13.78
C VAL A 456 -10.49 23.25 13.70
N LEU A 457 -11.67 23.81 13.97
CA LEU A 457 -12.89 23.02 13.90
C LEU A 457 -13.30 22.73 12.44
N PRO A 458 -14.04 21.64 12.18
CA PRO A 458 -14.67 21.40 10.89
C PRO A 458 -15.48 22.62 10.44
N PHE A 459 -15.16 23.13 9.24
CA PHE A 459 -15.80 24.34 8.71
C PHE A 459 -17.30 24.11 8.55
N ASP A 460 -18.15 24.91 9.18
CA ASP A 460 -19.59 24.71 9.10
C ASP A 460 -20.11 25.09 7.69
N ASN A 461 -20.83 24.17 7.04
CA ASN A 461 -21.48 24.41 5.74
C ASN A 461 -22.79 25.20 5.95
N VAL A 462 -22.72 26.52 5.79
CA VAL A 462 -23.86 27.43 6.00
C VAL A 462 -24.79 27.49 4.76
N GLY A 463 -24.39 26.88 3.64
CA GLY A 463 -25.20 26.82 2.42
C GLY A 463 -26.36 25.81 2.47
N GLY A 464 -26.31 24.81 3.35
CA GLY A 464 -27.31 23.76 3.47
C GLY A 464 -27.29 22.70 2.36
N ASP A 465 -26.60 22.96 1.25
CA ASP A 465 -26.34 21.98 0.20
C ASP A 465 -25.23 21.00 0.62
N LYS A 466 -25.63 19.74 0.84
CA LYS A 466 -24.73 18.63 1.19
C LYS A 466 -23.67 18.33 0.13
N GLN A 467 -23.88 18.70 -1.13
CA GLN A 467 -22.85 18.51 -2.16
C GLN A 467 -21.58 19.30 -1.86
N ASN A 468 -21.63 20.31 -0.99
CA ASN A 468 -20.47 21.11 -0.56
C ASN A 468 -19.80 20.62 0.74
N ASP A 469 -20.24 19.52 1.36
CA ASP A 469 -19.64 19.03 2.62
C ASP A 469 -18.17 18.58 2.46
N TYR A 470 -17.76 18.13 1.26
CA TYR A 470 -16.35 17.84 0.96
C TYR A 470 -15.46 19.08 1.04
N LEU A 471 -15.98 20.26 0.70
CA LEU A 471 -15.24 21.52 0.72
C LEU A 471 -15.00 21.96 2.17
N SER A 472 -16.00 21.76 3.04
CA SER A 472 -15.89 21.93 4.49
C SER A 472 -14.74 21.09 5.08
N ASP A 473 -14.76 19.77 4.88
CA ASP A 473 -13.76 18.87 5.48
C ASP A 473 -12.39 18.99 4.79
N GLY A 474 -12.37 19.27 3.49
CA GLY A 474 -11.16 19.52 2.71
C GLY A 474 -10.41 20.78 3.17
N LEU A 475 -11.12 21.89 3.38
CA LEU A 475 -10.52 23.14 3.87
C LEU A 475 -10.02 23.01 5.31
N THR A 476 -10.80 22.38 6.18
CA THR A 476 -10.38 22.06 7.56
C THR A 476 -9.04 21.32 7.55
N THR A 477 -8.94 20.26 6.74
CA THR A 477 -7.75 19.40 6.71
C THR A 477 -6.53 20.08 6.09
N GLU A 478 -6.72 21.03 5.17
CA GLU A 478 -5.59 21.76 4.59
C GLU A 478 -5.14 22.94 5.46
N VAL A 479 -6.05 23.66 6.13
CA VAL A 479 -5.66 24.71 7.11
C VAL A 479 -4.89 24.10 8.28
N ILE A 480 -5.27 22.92 8.77
CA ILE A 480 -4.51 22.16 9.79
C ILE A 480 -3.07 21.90 9.31
N PHE A 481 -2.88 21.52 8.04
CA PHE A 481 -1.56 21.19 7.48
C PHE A 481 -0.69 22.41 7.17
N GLN A 482 -1.29 23.51 6.71
CA GLN A 482 -0.53 24.76 6.52
C GLN A 482 -0.07 25.34 7.87
N LEU A 483 -0.83 25.11 8.94
CA LEU A 483 -0.42 25.48 10.31
C LEU A 483 0.58 24.47 10.92
N SER A 484 0.52 23.16 10.60
CA SER A 484 1.44 22.14 11.17
C SER A 484 2.89 22.25 10.70
N LYS A 485 3.14 23.01 9.63
CA LYS A 485 4.48 23.46 9.20
C LYS A 485 5.19 24.32 10.25
N ILE A 486 4.44 25.03 11.10
CA ILE A 486 5.00 26.07 11.97
C ILE A 486 5.58 25.43 13.25
N ALA A 487 6.88 25.63 13.47
CA ALA A 487 7.64 25.01 14.55
C ALA A 487 7.25 25.52 15.96
N ASP A 488 6.85 26.79 16.07
CA ASP A 488 6.43 27.49 17.30
C ASP A 488 4.90 27.45 17.51
N LEU A 489 4.20 26.48 16.90
CA LEU A 489 2.76 26.25 17.05
C LEU A 489 2.43 24.75 17.11
N ARG A 490 1.62 24.33 18.09
CA ARG A 490 0.98 23.01 18.11
C ARG A 490 -0.41 23.08 17.48
N VAL A 491 -0.70 22.15 16.58
CA VAL A 491 -1.97 22.04 15.86
C VAL A 491 -2.56 20.67 16.12
N ILE A 492 -3.84 20.62 16.52
CA ILE A 492 -4.56 19.35 16.70
C ILE A 492 -4.85 18.71 15.34
N SER A 493 -4.83 17.37 15.28
CA SER A 493 -5.08 16.64 14.04
C SER A 493 -6.53 16.77 13.57
N ARG A 494 -6.77 16.45 12.29
CA ARG A 494 -8.12 16.36 11.72
C ARG A 494 -9.00 15.41 12.53
N ASP A 495 -8.51 14.20 12.82
CA ASP A 495 -9.33 13.13 13.37
C ASP A 495 -9.87 13.51 14.76
N SER A 496 -9.04 14.15 15.60
CA SER A 496 -9.43 14.68 16.91
C SER A 496 -10.41 15.86 16.87
N VAL A 497 -10.56 16.60 15.75
CA VAL A 497 -11.51 17.72 15.65
C VAL A 497 -12.85 17.35 14.98
N LEU A 498 -12.93 16.25 14.22
CA LEU A 498 -14.14 15.86 13.50
C LEU A 498 -15.35 15.61 14.41
N GLY A 499 -15.12 15.05 15.60
CA GLY A 499 -16.16 14.85 16.63
C GLY A 499 -16.84 16.13 17.11
N TYR A 500 -16.31 17.31 16.74
CA TYR A 500 -16.90 18.62 17.01
C TYR A 500 -17.50 19.30 15.74
N LYS A 501 -17.73 18.56 14.64
CA LYS A 501 -18.53 19.06 13.50
C LYS A 501 -19.96 19.36 13.97
N ALA A 502 -20.54 20.49 13.54
CA ALA A 502 -21.92 20.83 13.89
C ALA A 502 -22.89 19.85 13.20
N ALA A 503 -23.76 19.20 13.99
CA ALA A 503 -24.72 18.23 13.46
C ALA A 503 -26.17 18.73 13.64
N PRO A 504 -27.08 18.52 12.68
CA PRO A 504 -28.47 18.99 12.79
C PRO A 504 -29.17 18.47 14.06
N GLY A 505 -29.68 19.39 14.88
CA GLY A 505 -30.38 19.05 16.14
C GLY A 505 -29.46 18.71 17.32
N VAL A 506 -28.14 18.62 17.14
CA VAL A 506 -27.18 18.34 18.22
C VAL A 506 -26.42 19.64 18.58
N PRO A 507 -26.54 20.15 19.81
CA PRO A 507 -25.73 21.28 20.25
C PRO A 507 -24.23 20.94 20.22
N ARG A 508 -23.42 21.73 19.49
CA ARG A 508 -21.95 21.67 19.60
C ARG A 508 -21.54 22.00 21.03
N LYS A 509 -20.55 21.27 21.58
CA LYS A 509 -19.95 21.58 22.89
C LYS A 509 -19.42 23.02 22.94
N SER A 510 -19.36 23.62 24.12
CA SER A 510 -18.80 24.98 24.24
C SER A 510 -17.30 25.02 23.92
N LEU A 511 -16.80 26.17 23.44
CA LEU A 511 -15.38 26.37 23.15
C LEU A 511 -14.47 26.09 24.37
N HIS A 512 -15.00 26.28 25.58
CA HIS A 512 -14.31 25.96 26.84
C HIS A 512 -14.19 24.44 27.06
N GLU A 513 -15.24 23.67 26.79
CA GLU A 513 -15.21 22.21 26.86
C GLU A 513 -14.29 21.62 25.79
N ILE A 514 -14.38 22.11 24.55
CA ILE A 514 -13.52 21.71 23.43
C ILE A 514 -12.05 22.02 23.73
N GLY A 515 -11.75 23.24 24.19
CA GLY A 515 -10.37 23.65 24.54
C GLY A 515 -9.76 22.82 25.67
N ARG A 516 -10.58 22.49 26.68
CA ARG A 516 -10.19 21.61 27.79
C ARG A 516 -9.98 20.16 27.33
N GLU A 517 -10.86 19.63 26.48
CA GLU A 517 -10.77 18.25 25.99
C GLU A 517 -9.57 18.04 25.04
N LEU A 518 -9.34 18.97 24.11
CA LEU A 518 -8.20 18.94 23.18
C LEU A 518 -6.87 19.41 23.79
N ASN A 519 -6.91 19.95 25.01
CA ASN A 519 -5.79 20.63 25.68
C ASN A 519 -5.12 21.68 24.77
N VAL A 520 -5.90 22.70 24.37
CA VAL A 520 -5.46 23.84 23.54
C VAL A 520 -5.79 25.18 24.18
N GLN A 521 -4.94 26.19 23.94
CA GLN A 521 -5.20 27.57 24.33
C GLN A 521 -6.28 28.23 23.48
N THR A 522 -6.37 27.87 22.19
CA THR A 522 -7.23 28.56 21.22
C THR A 522 -8.00 27.60 20.33
N VAL A 523 -9.18 28.05 19.91
CA VAL A 523 -10.03 27.34 18.95
C VAL A 523 -10.37 28.29 17.81
N LEU A 524 -10.20 27.81 16.59
CA LEU A 524 -10.65 28.46 15.36
C LEU A 524 -12.01 27.87 14.98
N GLU A 525 -13.07 28.64 15.17
CA GLU A 525 -14.34 28.38 14.47
C GLU A 525 -14.20 28.87 13.03
N SER A 526 -14.82 28.18 12.08
CA SER A 526 -14.88 28.62 10.69
C SER A 526 -16.15 28.13 10.02
N SER A 527 -16.63 28.87 9.02
CA SER A 527 -17.72 28.45 8.15
C SER A 527 -17.41 28.76 6.68
N VAL A 528 -17.98 27.93 5.82
CA VAL A 528 -17.87 28.06 4.36
C VAL A 528 -19.27 28.08 3.74
N GLN A 529 -19.45 28.93 2.74
CA GLN A 529 -20.62 28.97 1.89
C GLN A 529 -20.16 29.21 0.45
N ARG A 530 -20.46 28.26 -0.44
CA ARG A 530 -20.26 28.40 -1.89
C ARG A 530 -21.55 28.96 -2.51
N LEU A 531 -21.41 29.92 -3.42
CA LEU A 531 -22.48 30.50 -4.22
C LEU A 531 -21.96 30.59 -5.67
N ASP A 532 -22.28 29.57 -6.47
CA ASP A 532 -21.74 29.36 -7.82
C ASP A 532 -20.19 29.36 -7.87
N GLN A 533 -19.62 30.52 -8.22
CA GLN A 533 -18.17 30.76 -8.29
C GLN A 533 -17.61 31.58 -7.12
N GLU A 534 -18.46 32.20 -6.29
CA GLU A 534 -18.01 32.84 -5.05
C GLU A 534 -17.90 31.84 -3.91
N ILE A 535 -16.85 31.97 -3.10
CA ILE A 535 -16.79 31.40 -1.75
C ILE A 535 -16.78 32.54 -0.74
N LYS A 536 -17.68 32.42 0.22
CA LYS A 536 -17.67 33.17 1.47
C LYS A 536 -17.07 32.29 2.57
N ILE A 537 -15.93 32.71 3.12
CA ILE A 537 -15.30 32.07 4.29
C ILE A 537 -15.36 33.05 5.46
N ILE A 538 -15.86 32.60 6.61
CA ILE A 538 -15.73 33.32 7.89
C ILE A 538 -14.85 32.47 8.79
N ALA A 539 -13.82 33.07 9.39
CA ALA A 539 -12.87 32.41 10.28
C ALA A 539 -12.69 33.25 11.55
N VAL A 540 -12.83 32.66 12.74
CA VAL A 540 -12.83 33.37 14.02
C VAL A 540 -12.04 32.59 15.07
N LEU A 541 -10.99 33.21 15.62
CA LEU A 541 -10.11 32.64 16.63
C LEU A 541 -10.48 33.14 18.02
N TYR A 542 -10.63 32.24 18.99
CA TYR A 542 -10.93 32.55 20.39
C TYR A 542 -9.87 31.99 21.36
N ASP A 543 -9.62 32.67 22.47
CA ASP A 543 -9.07 32.03 23.68
C ASP A 543 -10.14 31.05 24.17
N ALA A 544 -9.81 29.76 24.20
CA ALA A 544 -10.77 28.70 24.50
C ALA A 544 -11.23 28.74 25.97
N ARG A 545 -10.36 29.20 26.87
CA ARG A 545 -10.64 29.24 28.33
C ARG A 545 -11.53 30.42 28.69
N THR A 546 -11.39 31.56 28.02
CA THR A 546 -12.16 32.77 28.35
C THR A 546 -13.25 33.12 27.33
N GLY A 547 -13.38 32.35 26.24
CA GLY A 547 -14.29 32.65 25.13
C GLY A 547 -14.00 33.98 24.41
N LYS A 548 -12.82 34.57 24.63
CA LYS A 548 -12.50 35.91 24.10
C LYS A 548 -12.05 35.79 22.65
N ARG A 549 -12.74 36.47 21.73
CA ARG A 549 -12.28 36.60 20.34
C ARG A 549 -10.91 37.29 20.31
N LEU A 550 -9.91 36.59 19.77
CA LEU A 550 -8.55 37.10 19.56
C LEU A 550 -8.40 37.70 18.17
N TRP A 551 -8.95 37.04 17.16
CA TRP A 551 -8.93 37.46 15.76
C TRP A 551 -10.22 36.99 15.05
N GLY A 552 -10.53 37.60 13.90
CA GLY A 552 -11.52 37.05 12.99
C GLY A 552 -11.62 37.84 11.70
N ALA A 553 -11.85 37.14 10.59
CA ALA A 553 -11.96 37.70 9.25
C ALA A 553 -13.16 37.10 8.50
N ALA A 554 -13.67 37.85 7.53
CA ALA A 554 -14.69 37.40 6.59
C ALA A 554 -14.20 37.71 5.17
N TYR A 555 -14.01 36.67 4.38
CA TYR A 555 -13.59 36.72 2.99
C TYR A 555 -14.82 36.47 2.11
N ASN A 556 -15.08 37.36 1.15
CA ASN A 556 -15.98 37.09 0.03
C ASN A 556 -15.17 37.27 -1.25
N ARG A 557 -14.96 36.19 -1.99
CA ARG A 557 -14.02 36.10 -3.12
C ARG A 557 -14.51 35.07 -4.12
N GLU A 558 -13.92 35.09 -5.32
CA GLU A 558 -14.07 33.98 -6.26
C GLU A 558 -13.28 32.75 -5.78
N MET A 559 -13.71 31.55 -6.19
CA MET A 559 -13.04 30.26 -6.00
C MET A 559 -11.53 30.33 -6.30
N ARG A 560 -11.12 31.14 -7.28
CA ARG A 560 -9.72 31.31 -7.69
C ARG A 560 -8.79 31.92 -6.64
N ASP A 561 -9.35 32.66 -5.69
CA ASP A 561 -8.58 33.34 -4.64
C ASP A 561 -8.37 32.43 -3.41
N LEU A 562 -8.87 31.18 -3.43
CA LEU A 562 -8.90 30.29 -2.27
C LEU A 562 -7.52 30.07 -1.63
N PHE A 563 -6.46 29.92 -2.44
CA PHE A 563 -5.09 29.78 -1.93
C PHE A 563 -4.61 31.05 -1.21
N ALA A 564 -5.00 32.23 -1.69
CA ALA A 564 -4.71 33.48 -0.99
C ALA A 564 -5.47 33.56 0.35
N ILE A 565 -6.72 33.07 0.42
CA ILE A 565 -7.46 32.98 1.70
C ILE A 565 -6.78 31.99 2.66
N GLN A 566 -6.29 30.84 2.19
CA GLN A 566 -5.54 29.89 3.02
C GLN A 566 -4.26 30.52 3.58
N THR A 567 -3.49 31.21 2.75
CA THR A 567 -2.28 31.96 3.16
C THR A 567 -2.62 33.09 4.13
N ASP A 568 -3.63 33.92 3.84
CA ASP A 568 -4.10 35.01 4.70
C ASP A 568 -4.53 34.47 6.07
N VAL A 569 -5.30 33.37 6.10
CA VAL A 569 -5.71 32.71 7.36
C VAL A 569 -4.48 32.22 8.13
N ALA A 570 -3.54 31.52 7.49
CA ALA A 570 -2.34 31.02 8.17
C ALA A 570 -1.45 32.14 8.75
N GLU A 571 -1.12 33.16 7.95
CA GLU A 571 -0.26 34.27 8.41
C GLU A 571 -0.94 35.14 9.48
N ASN A 572 -2.25 35.41 9.36
CA ASN A 572 -2.98 36.18 10.36
C ASN A 572 -3.16 35.41 11.68
N LEU A 573 -3.37 34.09 11.62
CA LEU A 573 -3.44 33.24 12.82
C LEU A 573 -2.09 33.17 13.53
N ALA A 574 -1.00 32.92 12.80
CA ALA A 574 0.35 32.95 13.36
C ALA A 574 0.64 34.32 14.03
N SER A 575 0.24 35.42 13.38
CA SER A 575 0.39 36.77 13.93
C SER A 575 -0.47 37.01 15.19
N ALA A 576 -1.73 36.58 15.18
CA ALA A 576 -2.65 36.72 16.33
C ALA A 576 -2.22 35.88 17.54
N LEU A 577 -1.63 34.70 17.29
CA LEU A 577 -1.04 33.81 18.30
C LEU A 577 0.37 34.21 18.72
N GLN A 578 0.93 35.29 18.15
CA GLN A 578 2.30 35.77 18.39
C GLN A 578 3.37 34.69 18.14
N VAL A 579 3.12 33.84 17.14
CA VAL A 579 4.00 32.76 16.69
C VAL A 579 5.14 33.34 15.83
N ARG A 580 6.35 32.82 16.00
CA ARG A 580 7.54 33.23 15.23
C ARG A 580 7.66 32.40 13.96
N LEU A 581 7.29 32.98 12.83
CA LEU A 581 7.59 32.44 11.51
C LEU A 581 9.04 32.76 11.11
N SER A 582 9.81 31.74 10.74
CA SER A 582 11.04 31.89 9.97
C SER A 582 10.74 32.21 8.48
N PRO A 583 11.75 32.63 7.69
CA PRO A 583 11.58 32.85 6.25
C PRO A 583 11.08 31.59 5.52
N ASN A 584 11.66 30.42 5.84
CA ASN A 584 11.30 29.15 5.20
C ASN A 584 9.83 28.79 5.47
N GLU A 585 9.37 28.85 6.72
CA GLU A 585 7.97 28.55 7.07
C GLU A 585 6.99 29.49 6.35
N ARG A 586 7.35 30.77 6.18
CA ARG A 586 6.56 31.72 5.39
C ARG A 586 6.54 31.33 3.91
N ASP A 587 7.69 31.07 3.30
CA ASP A 587 7.78 30.71 1.88
C ASP A 587 6.99 29.40 1.60
N GLU A 588 7.06 28.43 2.51
CA GLU A 588 6.32 27.17 2.44
C GLU A 588 4.79 27.34 2.65
N ILE A 589 4.34 28.31 3.45
CA ILE A 589 2.90 28.64 3.62
C ILE A 589 2.35 29.41 2.39
N GLN A 590 3.20 30.18 1.71
CA GLN A 590 2.84 30.92 0.49
C GLN A 590 2.88 30.04 -0.77
N GLN A 591 3.45 28.83 -0.71
CA GLN A 591 3.50 27.89 -1.83
C GLN A 591 2.11 27.30 -2.13
N LYS A 592 1.53 27.70 -3.28
CA LYS A 592 0.26 27.14 -3.77
C LYS A 592 0.37 25.63 -4.07
N PRO A 593 -0.64 24.82 -3.75
CA PRO A 593 -0.72 23.41 -4.16
C PRO A 593 -0.78 23.17 -5.68
N THR A 594 -1.42 24.09 -6.43
CA THR A 594 -1.56 24.09 -7.89
C THR A 594 -1.96 25.49 -8.37
N ASP A 595 -1.72 25.82 -9.64
CA ASP A 595 -2.31 27.00 -10.28
C ASP A 595 -3.71 26.72 -10.90
N ASN A 596 -4.15 25.45 -10.95
CA ASN A 596 -5.45 25.07 -11.47
C ASN A 596 -6.48 24.82 -10.35
N VAL A 597 -7.38 25.77 -10.19
CA VAL A 597 -8.40 25.81 -9.15
C VAL A 597 -9.43 24.69 -9.31
N THR A 598 -9.76 24.29 -10.54
CA THR A 598 -10.69 23.17 -10.82
C THR A 598 -10.03 21.83 -10.52
N ALA A 599 -8.72 21.68 -10.79
CA ALA A 599 -7.97 20.51 -10.35
C ALA A 599 -7.98 20.38 -8.82
N TYR A 600 -7.84 21.50 -8.10
CA TYR A 600 -7.90 21.53 -6.64
C TYR A 600 -9.28 21.16 -6.07
N ASP A 601 -10.36 21.65 -6.69
CA ASP A 601 -11.75 21.30 -6.32
C ASP A 601 -11.97 19.77 -6.45
N LEU A 602 -11.58 19.18 -7.59
CA LEU A 602 -11.62 17.73 -7.82
C LEU A 602 -10.76 16.93 -6.83
N PHE A 603 -9.58 17.43 -6.46
CA PHE A 603 -8.74 16.81 -5.44
C PHE A 603 -9.40 16.84 -4.04
N LEU A 604 -10.12 17.90 -3.67
CA LEU A 604 -10.88 17.92 -2.42
C LEU A 604 -12.05 16.93 -2.46
N GLN A 605 -12.78 16.84 -3.58
CA GLN A 605 -13.82 15.83 -3.77
C GLN A 605 -13.24 14.41 -3.64
N GLY A 606 -12.17 14.09 -4.37
CA GLY A 606 -11.51 12.78 -4.33
C GLY A 606 -10.97 12.43 -2.95
N ARG A 607 -10.49 13.43 -2.19
CA ARG A 607 -10.07 13.26 -0.80
C ARG A 607 -11.24 12.94 0.14
N ALA A 608 -12.41 13.55 -0.04
CA ALA A 608 -13.58 13.20 0.77
C ALA A 608 -14.03 11.76 0.51
N TYR A 609 -14.10 11.33 -0.76
CA TYR A 609 -14.38 9.95 -1.13
C TYR A 609 -13.36 8.95 -0.56
N TYR A 610 -12.05 9.21 -0.72
CA TYR A 610 -10.99 8.35 -0.16
C TYR A 610 -11.11 8.18 1.37
N LEU A 611 -11.57 9.21 2.08
CA LEU A 611 -11.75 9.19 3.54
C LEU A 611 -12.98 8.38 4.01
N LEU A 612 -13.87 7.95 3.11
CA LEU A 612 -14.97 7.02 3.44
C LEU A 612 -14.51 5.56 3.60
N ARG A 613 -13.33 5.21 3.07
CA ARG A 613 -12.69 3.87 3.19
C ARG A 613 -13.49 2.69 2.62
N HIS A 614 -14.60 2.92 1.93
CA HIS A 614 -15.30 1.89 1.15
C HIS A 614 -14.68 1.71 -0.24
N LYS A 615 -14.85 0.53 -0.85
CA LYS A 615 -14.21 0.17 -2.13
C LYS A 615 -14.67 1.08 -3.29
N ASP A 616 -15.98 1.26 -3.45
CA ASP A 616 -16.55 2.06 -4.54
C ASP A 616 -16.21 3.55 -4.41
N ASP A 617 -16.11 4.06 -3.17
CA ASP A 617 -15.66 5.42 -2.90
C ASP A 617 -14.17 5.59 -3.20
N ASN A 618 -13.32 4.58 -2.95
CA ASN A 618 -11.93 4.60 -3.38
C ASN A 618 -11.79 4.63 -4.91
N GLU A 619 -12.67 3.94 -5.65
CA GLU A 619 -12.73 4.06 -7.11
C GLU A 619 -13.13 5.47 -7.55
N LYS A 620 -14.10 6.08 -6.88
CA LYS A 620 -14.48 7.47 -7.16
C LYS A 620 -13.36 8.46 -6.82
N ALA A 621 -12.58 8.21 -5.76
CA ALA A 621 -11.38 8.97 -5.45
C ALA A 621 -10.31 8.86 -6.54
N VAL A 622 -10.05 7.65 -7.05
CA VAL A 622 -9.12 7.40 -8.17
C VAL A 622 -9.53 8.16 -9.43
N GLU A 623 -10.83 8.17 -9.77
CA GLU A 623 -11.37 8.93 -10.90
C GLU A 623 -11.12 10.44 -10.74
N LEU A 624 -11.49 11.00 -9.59
CA LEU A 624 -11.38 12.44 -9.31
C LEU A 624 -9.92 12.91 -9.23
N TYR A 625 -9.01 12.10 -8.68
CA TYR A 625 -7.58 12.40 -8.70
C TYR A 625 -6.97 12.32 -10.10
N ARG A 626 -7.44 11.41 -10.98
CA ARG A 626 -7.02 11.39 -12.39
C ARG A 626 -7.49 12.64 -13.13
N GLN A 627 -8.76 13.04 -12.99
CA GLN A 627 -9.29 14.28 -13.59
C GLN A 627 -8.54 15.53 -13.09
N ALA A 628 -8.16 15.58 -11.81
CA ALA A 628 -7.32 16.65 -11.28
C ALA A 628 -5.92 16.69 -11.95
N LEU A 629 -5.32 15.54 -12.25
CA LEU A 629 -4.02 15.42 -12.93
C LEU A 629 -4.09 15.66 -14.44
N GLU A 630 -5.23 15.41 -15.09
CA GLU A 630 -5.48 15.85 -16.48
C GLU A 630 -5.51 17.38 -16.59
N LEU A 631 -6.11 18.04 -15.59
CA LEU A 631 -6.23 19.49 -15.50
C LEU A 631 -4.93 20.18 -15.02
N ASP A 632 -4.11 19.54 -14.18
CA ASP A 632 -2.74 19.98 -13.87
C ASP A 632 -1.77 18.79 -13.65
N PRO A 633 -0.99 18.40 -14.68
CA PRO A 633 0.08 17.39 -14.58
C PRO A 633 1.28 17.76 -13.68
N LYS A 634 1.23 18.91 -13.00
CA LYS A 634 2.17 19.34 -11.94
C LYS A 634 1.52 19.39 -10.55
N PHE A 635 0.29 18.91 -10.36
CA PHE A 635 -0.37 18.96 -9.07
C PHE A 635 0.14 17.85 -8.12
N SER A 636 1.19 18.15 -7.34
CA SER A 636 1.86 17.15 -6.51
C SER A 636 0.95 16.45 -5.49
N LEU A 637 -0.05 17.12 -4.92
CA LEU A 637 -0.95 16.48 -3.94
C LEU A 637 -1.92 15.49 -4.60
N ALA A 638 -2.34 15.70 -5.84
CA ALA A 638 -3.20 14.75 -6.55
C ALA A 638 -2.45 13.43 -6.87
N TYR A 639 -1.14 13.51 -7.19
CA TYR A 639 -0.28 12.33 -7.26
C TYR A 639 -0.20 11.56 -5.93
N VAL A 640 -0.11 12.28 -4.80
CA VAL A 640 -0.08 11.66 -3.45
C VAL A 640 -1.43 11.05 -3.06
N GLY A 641 -2.54 11.68 -3.42
CA GLY A 641 -3.89 11.13 -3.23
C GLY A 641 -4.08 9.82 -4.02
N LEU A 642 -3.75 9.85 -5.32
CA LEU A 642 -3.84 8.69 -6.20
C LEU A 642 -2.92 7.54 -5.75
N ALA A 643 -1.70 7.86 -5.28
CA ALA A 643 -0.79 6.87 -4.73
C ALA A 643 -1.36 6.17 -3.47
N ASN A 644 -1.99 6.92 -2.56
CA ASN A 644 -2.63 6.30 -1.39
C ASN A 644 -3.80 5.41 -1.79
N ALA A 645 -4.69 5.89 -2.66
CA ALA A 645 -5.82 5.09 -3.16
C ALA A 645 -5.38 3.80 -3.89
N TYR A 646 -4.19 3.78 -4.49
CA TYR A 646 -3.59 2.57 -5.08
C TYR A 646 -2.97 1.64 -4.04
N ILE A 647 -2.41 2.15 -2.94
CA ILE A 647 -2.00 1.28 -1.82
C ILE A 647 -3.25 0.60 -1.25
N ASP A 648 -4.31 1.36 -0.95
CA ASP A 648 -5.55 0.80 -0.38
C ASP A 648 -6.28 -0.20 -1.30
N ARG A 649 -6.16 -0.09 -2.63
CA ARG A 649 -6.62 -1.15 -3.56
C ARG A 649 -6.06 -2.52 -3.20
N ASN A 650 -4.74 -2.65 -3.08
CA ASN A 650 -4.09 -3.91 -2.71
C ASN A 650 -4.29 -4.24 -1.23
N VAL A 651 -4.05 -3.27 -0.36
CA VAL A 651 -3.95 -3.46 1.09
C VAL A 651 -5.30 -3.65 1.78
N ARG A 652 -6.31 -2.85 1.42
CA ARG A 652 -7.63 -2.84 2.05
C ARG A 652 -8.67 -3.62 1.24
N PHE A 653 -8.54 -3.61 -0.08
CA PHE A 653 -9.55 -4.17 -0.99
C PHE A 653 -9.11 -5.43 -1.77
N GLY A 654 -7.96 -6.00 -1.41
CA GLY A 654 -7.48 -7.30 -1.90
C GLY A 654 -7.06 -7.35 -3.38
N GLU A 655 -6.87 -6.19 -4.02
CA GLU A 655 -6.45 -6.12 -5.43
C GLU A 655 -4.95 -6.42 -5.60
N GLU A 656 -4.46 -6.43 -6.83
CA GLU A 656 -3.14 -6.97 -7.17
C GLU A 656 -1.96 -6.12 -6.67
N ALA A 657 -0.85 -6.78 -6.32
CA ALA A 657 0.32 -6.11 -5.75
C ALA A 657 0.98 -5.05 -6.66
N PHE A 658 0.66 -5.00 -7.97
CA PHE A 658 1.18 -3.97 -8.88
C PHE A 658 0.61 -2.57 -8.58
N TRP A 659 -0.50 -2.46 -7.84
CA TRP A 659 -1.00 -1.16 -7.40
C TRP A 659 -0.03 -0.47 -6.43
N VAL A 660 0.68 -1.23 -5.59
CA VAL A 660 1.74 -0.69 -4.71
C VAL A 660 2.96 -0.22 -5.51
N ASP A 661 3.37 -0.97 -6.54
CA ASP A 661 4.44 -0.52 -7.45
C ASP A 661 4.04 0.75 -8.20
N SER A 662 2.78 0.84 -8.62
CA SER A 662 2.20 2.05 -9.24
C SER A 662 2.15 3.23 -8.26
N ALA A 663 1.90 2.99 -6.97
CA ALA A 663 1.96 4.01 -5.93
C ALA A 663 3.40 4.52 -5.69
N ILE A 664 4.43 3.69 -5.85
CA ILE A 664 5.85 4.11 -5.80
C ILE A 664 6.17 5.04 -6.98
N ASP A 665 5.73 4.70 -8.19
CA ASP A 665 5.89 5.58 -9.37
C ASP A 665 5.19 6.94 -9.18
N LEU A 666 3.96 6.94 -8.65
CA LEU A 666 3.20 8.17 -8.35
C LEU A 666 3.82 9.00 -7.22
N GLY A 667 4.33 8.35 -6.17
CA GLY A 667 5.04 9.01 -5.05
C GLY A 667 6.36 9.65 -5.51
N ASN A 668 7.15 8.95 -6.32
CA ASN A 668 8.36 9.49 -6.94
C ASN A 668 8.01 10.63 -7.91
N ARG A 669 6.90 10.53 -8.64
CA ARG A 669 6.40 11.60 -9.50
C ARG A 669 6.04 12.85 -8.70
N ALA A 670 5.37 12.71 -7.55
CA ALA A 670 5.11 13.83 -6.62
C ALA A 670 6.41 14.49 -6.12
N VAL A 671 7.39 13.70 -5.64
CA VAL A 671 8.70 14.21 -5.20
C VAL A 671 9.46 14.91 -6.35
N SER A 672 9.32 14.44 -7.60
CA SER A 672 9.93 15.07 -8.78
C SER A 672 9.32 16.44 -9.15
N ILE A 673 8.15 16.76 -8.62
CA ILE A 673 7.41 17.99 -8.84
C ILE A 673 7.63 18.96 -7.68
N ASP A 674 7.47 18.47 -6.45
CA ASP A 674 7.62 19.24 -5.21
C ASP A 674 8.51 18.47 -4.21
N PRO A 675 9.84 18.70 -4.25
CA PRO A 675 10.78 18.03 -3.34
C PRO A 675 10.62 18.40 -1.86
N ALA A 676 9.79 19.42 -1.53
CA ALA A 676 9.43 19.79 -0.17
C ALA A 676 8.13 19.11 0.32
N GLN A 677 7.45 18.32 -0.53
CA GLN A 677 6.16 17.72 -0.19
C GLN A 677 6.29 16.59 0.83
N ALA A 678 6.21 16.90 2.13
CA ALA A 678 6.30 15.93 3.22
C ALA A 678 5.37 14.71 3.01
N ARG A 679 4.12 14.94 2.57
CA ARG A 679 3.12 13.89 2.30
C ARG A 679 3.55 12.92 1.18
N ALA A 680 4.38 13.35 0.22
CA ALA A 680 4.88 12.49 -0.84
C ALA A 680 5.89 11.46 -0.31
N TYR A 681 6.73 11.85 0.64
CA TYR A 681 7.65 10.93 1.31
C TYR A 681 6.93 10.00 2.28
N VAL A 682 5.80 10.42 2.89
CA VAL A 682 4.94 9.52 3.69
C VAL A 682 4.33 8.41 2.83
N VAL A 683 3.75 8.73 1.67
CA VAL A 683 3.15 7.69 0.80
C VAL A 683 4.21 6.77 0.18
N LEU A 684 5.40 7.30 -0.16
CA LEU A 684 6.55 6.47 -0.52
C LEU A 684 6.96 5.53 0.62
N SER A 685 7.06 6.02 1.85
CA SER A 685 7.35 5.16 3.02
C SER A 685 6.31 4.07 3.20
N ARG A 686 5.01 4.39 3.04
CA ARG A 686 3.92 3.40 3.15
C ARG A 686 4.06 2.31 2.08
N ALA A 687 4.29 2.70 0.83
CA ALA A 687 4.48 1.74 -0.26
C ALA A 687 5.77 0.91 -0.11
N TYR A 688 6.87 1.51 0.35
CA TYR A 688 8.12 0.79 0.62
C TYR A 688 7.99 -0.22 1.78
N VAL A 689 7.23 0.08 2.84
CA VAL A 689 6.88 -0.90 3.89
C VAL A 689 6.14 -2.10 3.28
N TRP A 690 5.15 -1.85 2.42
CA TRP A 690 4.37 -2.89 1.74
C TRP A 690 5.15 -3.72 0.72
N LYS A 691 6.26 -3.20 0.17
CA LYS A 691 7.24 -4.00 -0.61
C LYS A 691 8.36 -4.60 0.27
N SER A 692 8.31 -4.40 1.59
CA SER A 692 9.34 -4.76 2.59
C SER A 692 10.74 -4.19 2.28
N LEU A 693 10.77 -3.01 1.66
CA LEU A 693 11.95 -2.19 1.36
C LEU A 693 12.24 -1.24 2.54
N PHE A 694 12.45 -1.81 3.73
CA PHE A 694 12.51 -1.09 5.00
C PHE A 694 13.58 0.02 5.05
N ASP A 695 14.73 -0.19 4.41
CA ASP A 695 15.79 0.84 4.29
C ASP A 695 15.25 2.10 3.60
N GLN A 696 14.56 1.93 2.46
CA GLN A 696 13.99 3.03 1.67
C GLN A 696 12.78 3.67 2.34
N ALA A 697 11.98 2.89 3.08
CA ALA A 697 10.94 3.42 3.95
C ALA A 697 11.53 4.32 5.04
N GLY A 698 12.61 3.88 5.68
CA GLY A 698 13.35 4.64 6.68
C GLY A 698 13.91 5.95 6.12
N GLU A 699 14.53 5.93 4.94
CA GLU A 699 15.02 7.15 4.27
C GLU A 699 13.88 8.14 3.97
N ALA A 700 12.77 7.64 3.42
CA ALA A 700 11.61 8.44 3.06
C ALA A 700 10.94 9.07 4.30
N ILE A 701 10.66 8.30 5.35
CA ILE A 701 9.97 8.82 6.53
C ILE A 701 10.87 9.78 7.34
N ASN A 702 12.19 9.56 7.37
CA ASN A 702 13.14 10.52 7.92
C ASN A 702 13.21 11.82 7.09
N LYS A 703 12.96 11.77 5.78
CA LYS A 703 12.83 12.96 4.94
C LYS A 703 11.50 13.69 5.16
N ALA A 704 10.40 12.97 5.40
CA ALA A 704 9.13 13.55 5.82
C ALA A 704 9.23 14.27 7.18
N LEU A 705 9.83 13.64 8.20
CA LEU A 705 10.06 14.23 9.52
C LEU A 705 10.88 15.53 9.48
N ARG A 706 11.83 15.65 8.56
CA ARG A 706 12.62 16.88 8.35
C ARG A 706 11.85 18.00 7.66
N LEU A 707 10.75 17.69 6.98
CA LEU A 707 9.90 18.65 6.26
C LEU A 707 8.65 19.04 7.07
N ALA A 708 8.18 18.18 7.98
CA ALA A 708 7.00 18.43 8.81
C ALA A 708 7.18 17.88 10.24
N PRO A 709 8.12 18.41 11.04
CA PRO A 709 8.48 17.84 12.35
C PRO A 709 7.37 17.96 13.41
N ASN A 710 6.46 18.92 13.25
CA ASN A 710 5.28 19.12 14.11
C ASN A 710 3.99 18.48 13.54
N ASP A 711 4.04 17.73 12.45
CA ASP A 711 2.87 17.02 11.95
C ASP A 711 2.67 15.70 12.71
N ALA A 712 1.50 15.55 13.34
CA ALA A 712 1.19 14.41 14.19
C ALA A 712 1.13 13.08 13.41
N GLU A 713 0.68 13.10 12.16
CA GLU A 713 0.56 11.92 11.31
C GLU A 713 1.92 11.48 10.76
N VAL A 714 2.80 12.44 10.41
CA VAL A 714 4.19 12.13 10.03
C VAL A 714 4.94 11.47 11.19
N ASN A 715 4.78 11.98 12.41
CA ASN A 715 5.37 11.37 13.60
C ASN A 715 4.74 9.99 13.93
N PHE A 716 3.45 9.80 13.68
CA PHE A 716 2.76 8.50 13.86
C PHE A 716 3.29 7.45 12.87
N ARG A 717 3.31 7.76 11.57
CA ARG A 717 3.81 6.84 10.53
C ARG A 717 5.30 6.54 10.68
N ALA A 718 6.11 7.47 11.21
CA ALA A 718 7.50 7.21 11.58
C ALA A 718 7.62 6.19 12.72
N ALA A 719 6.79 6.29 13.75
CA ALA A 719 6.75 5.29 14.81
C ALA A 719 6.31 3.92 14.28
N SER A 720 5.23 3.85 13.48
CA SER A 720 4.73 2.58 12.93
C SER A 720 5.74 1.92 11.98
N GLN A 721 6.38 2.69 11.08
CA GLN A 721 7.47 2.20 10.22
C GLN A 721 8.62 1.61 11.04
N ARG A 722 8.98 2.25 12.15
CA ARG A 722 10.04 1.76 13.02
C ARG A 722 9.63 0.52 13.81
N LEU A 723 8.40 0.45 14.34
CA LEU A 723 7.90 -0.69 15.11
C LEU A 723 7.95 -2.00 14.32
N GLY A 724 7.67 -1.96 13.01
CA GLY A 724 7.85 -3.10 12.09
C GLY A 724 9.31 -3.60 11.97
N SER A 725 10.29 -2.88 12.51
CA SER A 725 11.72 -3.27 12.53
C SER A 725 12.30 -3.47 13.93
N SER A 726 11.86 -2.69 14.94
CA SER A 726 12.42 -2.67 16.29
C SER A 726 11.46 -1.98 17.26
N VAL A 727 11.13 -2.63 18.40
CA VAL A 727 10.53 -1.93 19.54
C VAL A 727 11.66 -1.32 20.37
N ASP A 728 11.75 0.00 20.39
CA ASP A 728 12.79 0.74 21.12
C ASP A 728 12.35 2.17 21.53
N PHE A 729 13.25 2.88 22.22
CA PHE A 729 12.99 4.21 22.75
C PHE A 729 12.84 5.29 21.67
N GLU A 730 13.36 5.09 20.45
CA GLU A 730 13.16 6.04 19.35
C GLU A 730 11.75 5.89 18.76
N ALA A 731 11.26 4.66 18.60
CA ALA A 731 9.86 4.40 18.23
C ALA A 731 8.90 5.01 19.28
N TYR A 732 9.19 4.80 20.58
CA TYR A 732 8.45 5.45 21.66
C TYR A 732 8.55 6.99 21.57
N SER A 733 9.73 7.55 21.31
CA SER A 733 9.91 9.01 21.20
C SER A 733 9.11 9.64 20.06
N MET A 734 9.09 9.01 18.88
CA MET A 734 8.30 9.46 17.72
C MET A 734 6.81 9.41 18.03
N LEU A 735 6.34 8.29 18.60
CA LEU A 735 4.94 8.11 18.96
C LEU A 735 4.51 9.05 20.09
N ARG A 736 5.37 9.28 21.08
CA ARG A 736 5.11 10.17 22.21
C ARG A 736 5.09 11.64 21.80
N LYS A 737 5.90 12.03 20.79
CA LYS A 737 5.81 13.32 20.11
C LYS A 737 4.50 13.42 19.32
N SER A 738 4.12 12.39 18.55
CA SER A 738 2.82 12.33 17.86
C SER A 738 1.63 12.52 18.83
N TYR A 739 1.62 11.80 19.95
CA TYR A 739 0.63 11.95 21.02
C TYR A 739 0.68 13.33 21.69
N SER A 740 1.88 13.93 21.87
CA SER A 740 1.97 15.29 22.44
C SER A 740 1.35 16.36 21.54
N LEU A 741 1.43 16.19 20.22
CA LEU A 741 0.79 17.05 19.25
C LEU A 741 -0.73 16.83 19.28
N ASP A 742 -1.14 15.55 19.28
CA ASP A 742 -2.52 15.10 19.14
C ASP A 742 -2.91 14.06 20.22
N PRO A 743 -3.36 14.51 21.42
CA PRO A 743 -3.48 13.66 22.61
C PRO A 743 -4.81 12.89 22.74
N ASN A 744 -5.70 12.99 21.74
CA ASN A 744 -7.04 12.41 21.74
C ASN A 744 -7.30 11.32 20.69
N ASP A 745 -6.27 10.92 19.94
CA ASP A 745 -6.33 9.75 19.09
C ASP A 745 -6.03 8.47 19.93
N PRO A 746 -6.98 7.53 20.05
CA PRO A 746 -6.78 6.30 20.83
C PRO A 746 -5.67 5.42 20.24
N ARG A 747 -5.42 5.42 18.92
CA ARG A 747 -4.34 4.64 18.27
C ARG A 747 -2.97 5.00 18.85
N LYS A 748 -2.76 6.30 19.11
CA LYS A 748 -1.50 6.84 19.63
C LYS A 748 -1.27 6.43 21.09
N ALA A 749 -2.32 6.43 21.92
CA ALA A 749 -2.26 5.93 23.29
C ALA A 749 -2.08 4.40 23.34
N TYR A 750 -2.79 3.67 22.46
CA TYR A 750 -2.72 2.21 22.39
C TYR A 750 -1.30 1.72 22.08
N LEU A 751 -0.67 2.26 21.02
CA LEU A 751 0.68 1.85 20.65
C LEU A 751 1.73 2.25 21.71
N LEU A 752 1.50 3.31 22.51
CA LEU A 752 2.35 3.62 23.67
C LEU A 752 2.18 2.58 24.79
N ALA A 753 0.96 2.09 25.03
CA ALA A 753 0.70 1.01 25.97
C ALA A 753 1.35 -0.31 25.50
N TYR A 754 1.23 -0.63 24.21
CA TYR A 754 1.84 -1.80 23.58
C TYR A 754 3.36 -1.82 23.72
N ILE A 755 4.05 -0.71 23.38
CA ILE A 755 5.52 -0.61 23.56
C ILE A 755 5.90 -0.86 25.01
N CYS A 756 5.18 -0.26 25.96
CA CYS A 756 5.41 -0.46 27.39
C CYS A 756 5.14 -1.90 27.84
N ALA A 757 4.14 -2.58 27.27
CA ALA A 757 3.87 -4.00 27.55
C ALA A 757 5.02 -4.90 27.10
N VAL A 758 5.53 -4.70 25.87
CA VAL A 758 6.65 -5.48 25.30
C VAL A 758 7.92 -5.37 26.15
N ILE A 759 8.26 -4.17 26.62
CA ILE A 759 9.46 -3.94 27.46
C ILE A 759 9.22 -4.09 28.98
N GLY A 760 8.01 -4.48 29.41
CA GLY A 760 7.68 -4.70 30.82
C GLY A 760 7.50 -3.45 31.70
N GLU A 761 7.24 -2.27 31.12
CA GLU A 761 6.92 -1.02 31.84
C GLU A 761 5.46 -1.00 32.28
N ASN A 762 5.15 -1.76 33.34
CA ASN A 762 3.78 -1.94 33.81
C ASN A 762 3.04 -0.64 34.14
N ASP A 763 3.72 0.34 34.75
CA ASP A 763 3.11 1.62 35.16
C ASP A 763 2.76 2.51 33.97
N LEU A 764 3.65 2.61 32.98
CA LEU A 764 3.40 3.37 31.75
C LEU A 764 2.40 2.64 30.83
N ARG A 765 2.46 1.31 30.77
CA ARG A 765 1.47 0.46 30.09
C ARG A 765 0.06 0.71 30.63
N GLU A 766 -0.12 0.63 31.94
CA GLU A 766 -1.40 0.90 32.61
C GLU A 766 -1.86 2.35 32.35
N LYS A 767 -0.99 3.36 32.52
CA LYS A 767 -1.26 4.77 32.19
C LYS A 767 -1.81 4.93 30.77
N TRP A 768 -1.14 4.35 29.78
CA TRP A 768 -1.50 4.51 28.37
C TRP A 768 -2.71 3.68 27.96
N MET A 769 -2.90 2.48 28.51
CA MET A 769 -4.10 1.67 28.27
C MET A 769 -5.34 2.34 28.88
N GLN A 770 -5.24 2.90 30.09
CA GLN A 770 -6.31 3.71 30.69
C GLN A 770 -6.65 4.94 29.84
N LYS A 771 -5.65 5.62 29.27
CA LYS A 771 -5.91 6.74 28.34
C LYS A 771 -6.58 6.27 27.05
N THR A 772 -6.24 5.09 26.53
CA THR A 772 -6.91 4.48 25.36
C THR A 772 -8.37 4.19 25.68
N LEU A 773 -8.64 3.51 26.80
CA LEU A 773 -10.00 3.21 27.28
C LEU A 773 -10.86 4.45 27.55
N GLN A 774 -10.25 5.59 27.89
CA GLN A 774 -10.95 6.88 28.05
C GLN A 774 -11.30 7.54 26.71
N LEU A 775 -10.49 7.34 25.67
CA LEU A 775 -10.69 7.92 24.34
C LEU A 775 -11.60 7.07 23.46
N GLU A 776 -11.58 5.75 23.62
CA GLU A 776 -12.39 4.85 22.80
C GLU A 776 -13.88 5.14 23.00
N SER A 777 -14.60 5.28 21.89
CA SER A 777 -16.03 5.58 21.86
C SER A 777 -16.87 4.38 21.46
N ASP A 778 -16.28 3.43 20.72
CA ASP A 778 -16.94 2.20 20.32
C ASP A 778 -17.07 1.24 21.54
N PRO A 779 -18.27 0.70 21.81
CA PRO A 779 -18.50 -0.12 23.00
C PRO A 779 -17.79 -1.47 22.93
N ASP A 780 -17.70 -2.07 21.75
CA ASP A 780 -17.17 -3.43 21.57
C ASP A 780 -15.64 -3.38 21.50
N ARG A 781 -15.05 -2.36 20.87
CA ARG A 781 -13.61 -2.10 20.95
C ARG A 781 -13.17 -1.71 22.36
N ARG A 782 -13.95 -0.87 23.08
CA ARG A 782 -13.68 -0.62 24.51
C ARG A 782 -13.73 -1.94 25.28
N LYS A 783 -14.69 -2.82 25.02
CA LYS A 783 -14.80 -4.10 25.74
C LYS A 783 -13.64 -5.05 25.43
N MET A 784 -13.17 -5.07 24.19
CA MET A 784 -11.97 -5.83 23.82
C MET A 784 -10.71 -5.29 24.51
N LEU A 785 -10.54 -3.97 24.59
CA LEU A 785 -9.44 -3.33 25.33
C LEU A 785 -9.52 -3.58 26.86
N GLU A 786 -10.72 -3.65 27.44
CA GLU A 786 -10.89 -4.07 28.84
C GLU A 786 -10.38 -5.50 29.06
N CYS A 787 -10.68 -6.42 28.13
CA CYS A 787 -10.24 -7.81 28.20
C CYS A 787 -8.72 -7.93 28.01
N GLU A 788 -8.13 -7.16 27.09
CA GLU A 788 -6.67 -7.07 26.92
C GLU A 788 -6.00 -6.58 28.22
N LEU A 789 -6.54 -5.53 28.85
CA LEU A 789 -6.02 -5.02 30.13
C LEU A 789 -6.15 -6.05 31.27
N LEU A 790 -7.21 -6.86 31.30
CA LEU A 790 -7.34 -7.96 32.26
C LEU A 790 -6.27 -9.03 32.04
N ALA A 791 -6.02 -9.45 30.80
CA ALA A 791 -4.95 -10.39 30.46
C ALA A 791 -3.55 -9.82 30.78
N GLN A 792 -3.29 -8.54 30.49
CA GLN A 792 -2.06 -7.83 30.86
C GLN A 792 -1.85 -7.73 32.39
N ARG A 793 -2.94 -7.75 33.17
CA ARG A 793 -2.93 -7.82 34.65
C ARG A 793 -2.91 -9.25 35.19
N ARG A 794 -2.85 -10.27 34.32
CA ARG A 794 -2.92 -11.71 34.62
C ARG A 794 -4.25 -12.21 35.19
N ASP A 795 -5.34 -11.45 35.03
CA ASP A 795 -6.71 -11.89 35.34
C ASP A 795 -7.32 -12.66 34.15
N TYR A 796 -6.60 -13.70 33.72
CA TYR A 796 -6.95 -14.50 32.54
C TYR A 796 -8.32 -15.17 32.67
N GLN A 797 -8.71 -15.56 33.89
CA GLN A 797 -10.00 -16.18 34.14
C GLN A 797 -11.16 -15.21 33.87
N LYS A 798 -11.01 -13.94 34.24
CA LYS A 798 -12.03 -12.93 33.96
C LYS A 798 -12.03 -12.54 32.48
N ALA A 799 -10.86 -12.31 31.89
CA ALA A 799 -10.72 -12.02 30.45
C ALA A 799 -11.37 -13.13 29.59
N PHE A 800 -11.05 -14.40 29.85
CA PHE A 800 -11.63 -15.57 29.14
C PHE A 800 -13.16 -15.63 29.20
N ASN A 801 -13.75 -15.20 30.33
CA ASN A 801 -15.19 -15.20 30.54
C ASN A 801 -15.86 -14.02 29.83
N GLU A 802 -15.27 -12.82 29.86
CA GLU A 802 -15.84 -11.62 29.21
C GLU A 802 -15.68 -11.66 27.68
N LEU A 803 -14.57 -12.22 27.17
CA LEU A 803 -14.34 -12.45 25.73
C LEU A 803 -15.32 -13.44 25.09
N LYS A 804 -16.07 -14.21 25.89
CA LYS A 804 -17.11 -15.12 25.39
C LYS A 804 -18.29 -14.37 24.80
N ASP A 805 -18.56 -13.15 25.26
CA ASP A 805 -19.78 -12.41 24.95
C ASP A 805 -19.57 -11.40 23.79
N LEU A 806 -18.37 -11.38 23.18
CA LEU A 806 -18.05 -10.67 21.94
C LEU A 806 -18.10 -11.60 20.70
N PRO A 807 -18.28 -11.06 19.48
CA PRO A 807 -18.04 -11.80 18.24
C PRO A 807 -16.61 -12.37 18.18
N PRO A 808 -16.38 -13.61 17.70
CA PRO A 808 -15.04 -14.22 17.67
C PRO A 808 -14.00 -13.41 16.87
N ASP A 809 -14.47 -12.72 15.85
CA ASP A 809 -13.75 -11.86 14.91
C ASP A 809 -13.69 -10.39 15.33
N ALA A 810 -14.22 -10.03 16.51
CA ALA A 810 -14.12 -8.66 17.03
C ALA A 810 -12.67 -8.30 17.37
N VAL A 811 -12.22 -7.13 16.90
CA VAL A 811 -10.86 -6.58 17.09
C VAL A 811 -10.96 -5.12 17.53
N ALA A 812 -10.16 -4.73 18.53
CA ALA A 812 -9.91 -3.32 18.83
C ALA A 812 -8.80 -2.76 17.93
N TYR A 813 -7.60 -3.34 18.04
CA TYR A 813 -6.44 -3.05 17.18
C TYR A 813 -5.75 -4.36 16.78
N ASN A 814 -5.30 -5.17 17.76
CA ASN A 814 -4.93 -6.58 17.67
C ASN A 814 -4.77 -7.11 19.12
N PRO A 815 -4.95 -8.40 19.47
CA PRO A 815 -5.48 -9.54 18.70
C PRO A 815 -6.99 -9.46 18.44
N SER A 816 -7.60 -10.55 17.93
CA SER A 816 -9.06 -10.75 17.96
C SER A 816 -9.55 -11.31 19.30
N ALA A 817 -10.86 -11.24 19.52
CA ALA A 817 -11.50 -11.77 20.73
C ALA A 817 -11.35 -13.29 20.87
N LEU A 818 -11.33 -14.04 19.76
CA LEU A 818 -11.09 -15.49 19.79
C LEU A 818 -9.64 -15.81 20.18
N ASP A 819 -8.67 -15.10 19.60
CA ASP A 819 -7.25 -15.43 19.77
C ASP A 819 -6.78 -15.10 21.20
N LEU A 820 -7.15 -13.92 21.72
CA LEU A 820 -6.91 -13.56 23.13
C LEU A 820 -7.59 -14.53 24.11
N ARG A 821 -8.72 -15.11 23.72
CA ARG A 821 -9.43 -16.10 24.53
C ARG A 821 -8.76 -17.47 24.49
N VAL A 822 -8.13 -17.84 23.38
CA VAL A 822 -7.23 -19.01 23.31
C VAL A 822 -6.00 -18.77 24.18
N GLU A 823 -5.31 -17.63 24.07
CA GLU A 823 -4.19 -17.28 24.95
C GLU A 823 -4.58 -17.38 26.44
N CYS A 824 -5.73 -16.83 26.83
CA CYS A 824 -6.22 -16.92 28.20
C CYS A 824 -6.50 -18.37 28.64
N ALA A 825 -6.94 -19.25 27.74
CA ALA A 825 -7.13 -20.67 28.03
C ALA A 825 -5.79 -21.39 28.25
N GLU A 826 -4.76 -21.11 27.43
CA GLU A 826 -3.41 -21.66 27.62
C GLU A 826 -2.80 -21.21 28.95
N ARG A 827 -3.00 -19.93 29.31
CA ARG A 827 -2.60 -19.35 30.62
C ARG A 827 -3.28 -20.04 31.81
N LEU A 828 -4.49 -20.56 31.62
CA LEU A 828 -5.27 -21.31 32.61
C LEU A 828 -5.02 -22.83 32.53
N SER A 829 -4.23 -23.30 31.55
CA SER A 829 -4.04 -24.71 31.20
C SER A 829 -5.34 -25.45 30.83
N ASP A 830 -6.33 -24.75 30.27
CA ASP A 830 -7.54 -25.34 29.67
C ASP A 830 -7.24 -25.86 28.25
N TRP A 831 -6.34 -26.85 28.19
CA TRP A 831 -6.00 -27.55 26.95
C TRP A 831 -7.21 -28.18 26.24
N PRO A 832 -8.25 -28.70 26.93
CA PRO A 832 -9.48 -29.15 26.26
C PRO A 832 -10.15 -28.06 25.43
N PHE A 833 -10.27 -26.82 25.94
CA PHE A 833 -10.81 -25.69 25.16
C PHE A 833 -9.92 -25.37 23.96
N VAL A 834 -8.60 -25.27 24.16
CA VAL A 834 -7.64 -24.94 23.08
C VAL A 834 -7.68 -25.99 21.98
N ILE A 835 -7.71 -27.28 22.33
CA ILE A 835 -7.84 -28.39 21.38
C ILE A 835 -9.18 -28.32 20.64
N GLN A 836 -10.30 -28.05 21.34
CA GLN A 836 -11.62 -27.94 20.72
C GLN A 836 -11.70 -26.80 19.69
N VAL A 837 -11.14 -25.64 20.00
CA VAL A 837 -11.13 -24.48 19.09
C VAL A 837 -10.19 -24.71 17.90
N THR A 838 -8.98 -25.20 18.15
CA THR A 838 -7.96 -25.39 17.10
C THR A 838 -8.34 -26.49 16.11
N GLN A 839 -8.94 -27.60 16.56
CA GLN A 839 -9.38 -28.69 15.68
C GLN A 839 -10.37 -28.24 14.59
N ALA A 840 -11.13 -27.17 14.82
CA ALA A 840 -12.06 -26.61 13.83
C ALA A 840 -11.37 -25.87 12.67
N LYS A 841 -10.08 -25.50 12.83
CA LYS A 841 -9.28 -24.72 11.85
C LYS A 841 -8.00 -25.42 11.36
N ALA A 842 -7.40 -26.33 12.14
CA ALA A 842 -6.01 -26.79 12.01
C ALA A 842 -5.59 -27.30 10.61
N ASN A 843 -6.49 -27.96 9.87
CA ASN A 843 -6.17 -28.50 8.53
C ASN A 843 -5.93 -27.41 7.46
N THR A 844 -6.26 -26.15 7.74
CA THR A 844 -6.15 -25.02 6.80
C THR A 844 -5.43 -23.80 7.37
N ASP A 845 -5.00 -23.83 8.63
CA ASP A 845 -4.52 -22.67 9.39
C ASP A 845 -3.33 -23.05 10.27
N ALA A 846 -2.17 -22.43 10.01
CA ALA A 846 -0.92 -22.67 10.73
C ALA A 846 -0.96 -22.18 12.18
N TRP A 847 -1.73 -21.13 12.48
CA TRP A 847 -1.92 -20.62 13.84
C TRP A 847 -2.67 -21.66 14.69
N ALA A 848 -3.78 -22.19 14.15
CA ALA A 848 -4.52 -23.25 14.80
C ALA A 848 -3.68 -24.55 14.93
N GLN A 849 -2.89 -24.88 13.91
CA GLN A 849 -1.99 -26.04 13.93
C GLN A 849 -0.89 -25.90 15.01
N PHE A 850 -0.41 -24.68 15.27
CA PHE A 850 0.56 -24.34 16.33
C PHE A 850 -0.02 -24.54 17.73
N HIS A 851 -1.15 -23.89 18.04
CA HIS A 851 -1.80 -24.00 19.34
C HIS A 851 -2.26 -25.44 19.64
N SER A 852 -2.67 -26.22 18.63
CA SER A 852 -3.00 -27.64 18.82
C SER A 852 -1.77 -28.48 19.19
N ALA A 853 -0.64 -28.30 18.51
CA ALA A 853 0.61 -29.01 18.82
C ALA A 853 1.11 -28.69 20.24
N LEU A 854 1.02 -27.41 20.65
CA LEU A 854 1.37 -26.96 21.99
C LEU A 854 0.44 -27.55 23.07
N ALA A 855 -0.87 -27.52 22.85
CA ALA A 855 -1.85 -28.04 23.81
C ALA A 855 -1.70 -29.55 24.04
N TYR A 856 -1.40 -30.34 23.00
CA TYR A 856 -1.07 -31.77 23.18
C TYR A 856 0.26 -31.97 23.91
N HIS A 857 1.27 -31.13 23.66
CA HIS A 857 2.55 -31.22 24.37
C HIS A 857 2.40 -30.95 25.87
N LEU A 858 1.73 -29.86 26.24
CA LEU A 858 1.56 -29.43 27.63
C LEU A 858 0.50 -30.21 28.41
N SER A 859 -0.43 -30.90 27.72
CA SER A 859 -1.32 -31.91 28.34
C SER A 859 -0.69 -33.31 28.43
N GLY A 860 0.47 -33.54 27.83
CA GLY A 860 1.24 -34.79 27.93
C GLY A 860 0.93 -35.87 26.89
N ASP A 861 0.08 -35.60 25.90
CA ASP A 861 -0.15 -36.50 24.75
C ASP A 861 0.99 -36.36 23.74
N ALA A 862 2.16 -36.93 24.07
CA ALA A 862 3.36 -36.87 23.24
C ALA A 862 3.14 -37.44 21.82
N THR A 863 2.20 -38.37 21.65
CA THR A 863 1.90 -38.97 20.34
C THR A 863 1.21 -37.96 19.43
N ARG A 864 0.15 -37.30 19.91
CA ARG A 864 -0.52 -36.25 19.14
C ARG A 864 0.32 -34.97 19.03
N ALA A 865 1.06 -34.61 20.08
CA ALA A 865 2.00 -33.50 20.04
C ALA A 865 3.02 -33.67 18.91
N SER A 866 3.62 -34.86 18.76
CA SER A 866 4.54 -35.15 17.67
C SER A 866 3.86 -35.15 16.29
N ALA A 867 2.60 -35.60 16.19
CA ALA A 867 1.85 -35.62 14.93
C ALA A 867 1.51 -34.19 14.46
N GLU A 868 0.92 -33.38 15.33
CA GLU A 868 0.55 -31.99 15.04
C GLU A 868 1.80 -31.11 14.88
N ALA A 869 2.87 -31.34 15.64
CA ALA A 869 4.16 -30.67 15.42
C ALA A 869 4.79 -31.06 14.07
N THR A 870 4.64 -32.30 13.60
CA THR A 870 5.13 -32.69 12.25
C THR A 870 4.36 -31.97 11.14
N LYS A 871 3.03 -31.84 11.26
CA LYS A 871 2.22 -31.02 10.35
C LYS A 871 2.66 -29.56 10.38
N LEU A 872 2.82 -28.99 11.58
CA LEU A 872 3.26 -27.61 11.76
C LEU A 872 4.65 -27.39 11.15
N GLN A 873 5.59 -28.31 11.39
CA GLN A 873 6.94 -28.24 10.85
C GLN A 873 6.92 -28.25 9.31
N ALA A 874 6.04 -29.04 8.69
CA ALA A 874 5.86 -29.08 7.24
C ALA A 874 5.19 -27.81 6.68
N GLN A 875 4.14 -27.30 7.35
CA GLN A 875 3.50 -26.03 6.99
C GLN A 875 4.48 -24.85 7.15
N ALA A 876 5.19 -24.77 8.27
CA ALA A 876 6.20 -23.76 8.55
C ALA A 876 7.38 -23.85 7.57
N LYS A 877 7.89 -25.04 7.22
CA LYS A 877 8.90 -25.20 6.15
C LYS A 877 8.38 -24.82 4.76
N SER A 878 7.09 -25.04 4.48
CA SER A 878 6.45 -24.59 3.24
C SER A 878 6.38 -23.06 3.20
N LEU A 879 5.85 -22.42 4.26
CA LEU A 879 5.86 -20.97 4.43
C LEU A 879 7.27 -20.39 4.34
N LEU A 880 8.26 -21.00 5.01
CA LEU A 880 9.68 -20.62 4.95
C LEU A 880 10.41 -21.00 3.66
N SER A 881 9.76 -21.69 2.72
CA SER A 881 10.26 -21.82 1.33
C SER A 881 9.69 -20.71 0.42
N ILE A 882 8.58 -20.11 0.85
CA ILE A 882 7.81 -19.09 0.15
C ILE A 882 8.24 -17.68 0.63
N HIS A 883 8.44 -17.51 1.94
CA HIS A 883 8.75 -16.27 2.65
C HIS A 883 9.87 -16.49 3.70
N PRO A 884 11.14 -16.10 3.44
CA PRO A 884 12.30 -16.45 4.30
C PRO A 884 12.28 -15.85 5.70
N THR A 885 11.71 -14.66 5.83
CA THR A 885 11.70 -13.83 7.03
C THR A 885 10.32 -13.76 7.67
N ASP A 886 9.42 -14.66 7.27
CA ASP A 886 8.14 -14.90 7.93
C ASP A 886 8.42 -15.33 9.37
N ARG A 887 8.19 -14.39 10.30
CA ARG A 887 8.65 -14.55 11.68
C ARG A 887 7.78 -15.56 12.44
N ASP A 888 6.51 -15.65 12.09
CA ASP A 888 5.60 -16.63 12.68
C ASP A 888 5.98 -18.02 12.18
N ALA A 889 6.29 -18.18 10.90
CA ALA A 889 6.77 -19.46 10.38
C ALA A 889 8.15 -19.86 10.95
N ILE A 890 9.10 -18.93 11.20
CA ILE A 890 10.33 -19.26 11.94
C ILE A 890 10.00 -19.69 13.39
N TYR A 891 9.01 -19.06 14.03
CA TYR A 891 8.64 -19.36 15.41
C TYR A 891 7.91 -20.71 15.54
N TYR A 892 6.94 -20.96 14.67
CA TYR A 892 6.25 -22.24 14.53
C TYR A 892 7.23 -23.37 14.17
N LEU A 893 8.23 -23.10 13.32
CA LEU A 893 9.29 -24.06 13.06
C LEU A 893 10.14 -24.32 14.32
N ALA A 894 10.58 -23.28 15.03
CA ALA A 894 11.37 -23.45 16.25
C ALA A 894 10.61 -24.26 17.33
N VAL A 895 9.34 -23.96 17.57
CA VAL A 895 8.52 -24.67 18.56
C VAL A 895 8.21 -26.11 18.11
N SER A 896 7.90 -26.35 16.82
CA SER A 896 7.71 -27.73 16.32
C SER A 896 9.00 -28.55 16.34
N ASP A 897 10.12 -28.01 15.87
CA ASP A 897 11.44 -28.64 15.97
C ASP A 897 11.76 -29.02 17.43
N ARG A 898 11.47 -28.11 18.38
CA ARG A 898 11.70 -28.37 19.81
C ARG A 898 10.77 -29.44 20.39
N ILE A 899 9.49 -29.48 20.01
CA ILE A 899 8.55 -30.57 20.39
C ILE A 899 9.00 -31.91 19.81
N LEU A 900 9.56 -31.91 18.59
CA LEU A 900 10.12 -33.08 17.91
C LEU A 900 11.53 -33.47 18.42
N GLY A 901 12.13 -32.69 19.33
CA GLY A 901 13.41 -32.98 19.96
C GLY A 901 14.66 -32.47 19.21
N LEU A 902 14.48 -31.70 18.13
CA LEU A 902 15.55 -31.05 17.35
C LEU A 902 16.02 -29.77 18.06
N ARG A 903 16.92 -29.95 19.04
CA ARG A 903 17.25 -28.90 20.03
C ARG A 903 18.10 -27.78 19.47
N ASP A 904 19.14 -28.11 18.70
CA ASP A 904 20.14 -27.13 18.27
C ASP A 904 19.60 -26.29 17.10
N GLU A 905 18.83 -26.93 16.22
CA GLU A 905 18.08 -26.30 15.13
C GLU A 905 17.08 -25.27 15.67
N ALA A 906 16.25 -25.67 16.63
CA ALA A 906 15.27 -24.77 17.27
C ALA A 906 15.95 -23.59 17.99
N ASN A 907 17.08 -23.83 18.68
CA ASN A 907 17.87 -22.79 19.31
C ASN A 907 18.51 -21.82 18.28
N GLU A 908 18.91 -22.29 17.10
CA GLU A 908 19.41 -21.42 16.02
C GLU A 908 18.29 -20.56 15.41
N LEU A 909 17.08 -21.13 15.25
CA LEU A 909 15.90 -20.41 14.76
C LEU A 909 15.45 -19.31 15.73
N LEU A 910 15.43 -19.57 17.04
CA LEU A 910 15.21 -18.52 18.06
C LEU A 910 16.28 -17.41 17.98
N ARG A 911 17.56 -17.75 17.79
CA ARG A 911 18.63 -16.74 17.63
C ARG A 911 18.46 -15.90 16.35
N LYS A 912 17.86 -16.44 15.28
CA LYS A 912 17.51 -15.70 14.06
C LYS A 912 16.31 -14.78 14.24
N LEU A 913 15.34 -15.15 15.09
CA LEU A 913 14.11 -14.39 15.33
C LEU A 913 14.30 -13.07 16.07
N PHE A 914 15.29 -13.00 16.95
CA PHE A 914 15.46 -11.87 17.88
C PHE A 914 16.83 -11.16 17.72
N PRO A 915 17.12 -10.56 16.54
CA PRO A 915 18.37 -9.87 16.30
C PRO A 915 18.41 -8.52 17.07
N LYS A 916 18.94 -8.55 18.29
CA LYS A 916 19.25 -7.38 19.14
C LYS A 916 18.07 -6.52 19.61
N SER A 917 16.83 -6.80 19.23
CA SER A 917 15.58 -6.22 19.76
C SER A 917 14.52 -7.31 19.86
N ILE A 918 13.56 -7.13 20.77
CA ILE A 918 12.22 -7.68 20.55
C ILE A 918 11.56 -6.78 19.49
N SER A 919 11.57 -7.20 18.23
CA SER A 919 10.79 -6.57 17.16
C SER A 919 9.39 -7.19 17.08
N VAL A 920 8.40 -6.44 16.56
CA VAL A 920 6.98 -6.83 16.54
C VAL A 920 6.79 -8.18 15.83
N LEU A 921 6.36 -9.18 16.60
CA LEU A 921 5.65 -10.34 16.07
C LEU A 921 4.17 -9.95 15.97
N PRO A 922 3.49 -10.24 14.86
CA PRO A 922 2.06 -10.00 14.74
C PRO A 922 1.29 -11.06 15.51
N ASN A 923 0.40 -10.61 16.39
CA ASN A 923 0.24 -11.22 17.71
C ASN A 923 1.57 -11.17 18.46
N ALA A 924 1.69 -10.24 19.41
CA ALA A 924 2.84 -10.23 20.28
C ALA A 924 2.89 -11.57 21.04
N VAL A 925 4.08 -12.15 21.19
CA VAL A 925 4.29 -13.33 22.06
C VAL A 925 4.00 -12.86 23.49
N ASN A 926 2.76 -13.05 23.92
CA ASN A 926 2.07 -12.08 24.76
C ASN A 926 2.56 -12.19 26.22
N LEU A 927 3.58 -11.38 26.51
CA LEU A 927 4.51 -11.49 27.63
C LEU A 927 5.50 -12.68 27.47
N LEU A 928 6.55 -12.47 26.66
CA LEU A 928 7.69 -13.38 26.33
C LEU A 928 8.34 -14.17 27.48
N ARG A 929 8.08 -13.84 28.75
CA ARG A 929 8.57 -14.60 29.93
C ARG A 929 7.57 -15.64 30.41
N ASP A 930 6.28 -15.31 30.33
CA ASP A 930 5.20 -16.15 30.81
C ASP A 930 4.80 -17.19 29.76
N ASP A 931 4.96 -16.89 28.46
CA ASP A 931 4.49 -17.68 27.32
C ASP A 931 4.66 -19.22 27.46
N PRO A 932 3.59 -20.04 27.26
CA PRO A 932 3.68 -21.49 27.42
C PRO A 932 4.39 -22.14 26.23
N SER A 933 4.34 -21.52 25.05
CA SER A 933 5.09 -21.98 23.87
C SER A 933 6.61 -21.84 24.05
N LEU A 934 7.04 -21.11 25.09
CA LEU A 934 8.45 -21.03 25.50
C LEU A 934 8.82 -21.96 26.67
N ASP A 935 7.87 -22.63 27.34
CA ASP A 935 8.20 -23.62 28.39
C ASP A 935 9.12 -24.73 27.87
N VAL A 936 8.94 -25.13 26.61
CA VAL A 936 9.78 -26.12 25.90
C VAL A 936 11.26 -25.70 25.83
N PHE A 937 11.57 -24.39 25.93
CA PHE A 937 12.92 -23.82 25.90
C PHE A 937 13.46 -23.39 27.27
N LYS A 938 12.63 -23.16 28.30
CA LYS A 938 13.06 -22.52 29.57
C LYS A 938 14.20 -23.24 30.33
N GLN A 939 14.44 -24.53 30.05
CA GLN A 939 15.55 -25.31 30.63
C GLN A 939 16.87 -25.23 29.85
N ASP A 940 16.93 -24.54 28.70
CA ASP A 940 18.09 -24.47 27.82
C ASP A 940 18.99 -23.27 28.15
N SER A 941 20.30 -23.49 28.31
CA SER A 941 21.24 -22.39 28.61
C SER A 941 21.34 -21.39 27.46
N SER A 942 21.19 -21.82 26.20
CA SER A 942 21.17 -20.93 25.04
C SER A 942 20.00 -19.96 25.08
N PHE A 943 18.84 -20.41 25.57
CA PHE A 943 17.65 -19.60 25.75
C PHE A 943 17.78 -18.66 26.96
N GLN A 944 18.34 -19.15 28.08
CA GLN A 944 18.57 -18.33 29.28
C GLN A 944 19.56 -17.18 29.03
N GLU A 945 20.64 -17.42 28.27
CA GLU A 945 21.57 -16.37 27.81
C GLU A 945 20.89 -15.34 26.90
N LEU A 946 20.04 -15.81 25.97
CA LEU A 946 19.28 -14.96 25.05
C LEU A 946 18.32 -14.03 25.82
N MET A 947 17.51 -14.58 26.74
CA MET A 947 16.61 -13.80 27.58
C MET A 947 17.35 -12.80 28.48
N ALA A 948 18.48 -13.20 29.08
CA ALA A 948 19.32 -12.29 29.87
C ALA A 948 19.88 -11.11 29.04
N SER A 949 20.05 -11.29 27.73
CA SER A 949 20.45 -10.20 26.82
C SER A 949 19.32 -9.18 26.57
N PHE A 950 18.07 -9.65 26.48
CA PHE A 950 16.90 -8.76 26.37
C PHE A 950 16.66 -8.01 27.67
N ASP A 951 16.69 -8.69 28.82
CA ASP A 951 16.53 -8.09 30.16
C ASP A 951 17.40 -6.84 30.35
N LYS A 952 18.64 -6.90 29.87
CA LYS A 952 19.57 -5.76 29.87
C LYS A 952 19.16 -4.66 28.89
N LYS A 953 18.88 -4.99 27.62
CA LYS A 953 18.49 -3.97 26.62
C LYS A 953 17.17 -3.29 26.99
N ASP A 954 16.21 -4.05 27.50
CA ASP A 954 14.94 -3.52 27.96
C ASP A 954 15.19 -2.57 29.13
N ALA A 955 16.08 -2.90 30.08
CA ALA A 955 16.46 -1.96 31.15
C ALA A 955 17.09 -0.66 30.61
N GLU A 956 17.94 -0.73 29.59
CA GLU A 956 18.50 0.45 28.91
C GLU A 956 17.41 1.26 28.18
N THR A 957 16.44 0.58 27.55
CA THR A 957 15.31 1.17 26.81
C THR A 957 14.30 1.85 27.77
N ARG A 958 13.96 1.18 28.86
CA ARG A 958 13.17 1.68 30.00
C ARG A 958 13.77 2.96 30.58
N ALA A 959 15.08 2.98 30.84
CA ALA A 959 15.77 4.17 31.33
C ALA A 959 15.64 5.37 30.37
N ARG A 960 15.73 5.14 29.04
CA ARG A 960 15.52 6.20 28.03
C ARG A 960 14.06 6.64 27.91
N ILE A 961 13.10 5.71 27.99
CA ILE A 961 11.67 6.05 28.00
C ILE A 961 11.30 6.89 29.23
N ALA A 962 11.88 6.57 30.40
CA ALA A 962 11.75 7.39 31.60
C ALA A 962 12.41 8.78 31.46
N GLU A 963 13.43 8.97 30.62
CA GLU A 963 13.97 10.30 30.27
C GLU A 963 13.03 11.05 29.30
N ILE A 964 12.48 10.36 28.31
CA ILE A 964 11.51 10.91 27.34
C ILE A 964 10.26 11.41 28.07
N GLU A 965 9.66 10.61 28.97
CA GLU A 965 8.50 11.03 29.77
C GLU A 965 8.79 12.25 30.67
N ARG A 966 10.04 12.44 31.13
CA ARG A 966 10.47 13.62 31.89
C ARG A 966 10.70 14.86 31.01
N SER A 967 10.81 14.69 29.69
CA SER A 967 11.01 15.81 28.74
C SER A 967 9.71 16.46 28.28
N PHE A 968 8.58 15.75 28.40
CA PHE A 968 7.24 16.28 28.12
C PHE A 968 6.60 16.84 29.41
N PRO A 969 5.89 17.97 29.35
CA PRO A 969 5.06 18.42 30.46
C PRO A 969 3.96 17.40 30.78
N HIS A 970 3.54 17.37 32.05
CA HIS A 970 2.45 16.55 32.58
C HIS A 970 1.08 17.18 32.31
#